data_AF-A0AAD5FLB0-F1
#
_entry.id   AF-A0AAD5FLB0-F1
#
_cell.length_a   1.000
_cell.length_b   1.000
_cell.length_c   1.000
_cell.angle_alpha   90.00
_cell.angle_beta   90.00
_cell.angle_gamma   90.00
#
_symmetry.space_group_name_H-M   'P 1'
#
loop_
_entity.id
_entity.type
_entity.pdbx_description
1 polymer ?
#
loop_
_entity_poly.entity_id
_entity_poly.type
_entity_poly.pdbx_seq_one_letter_code
_entity_poly.pdbx_strand_id
1 'polypeptide(L)'
;MMERRKVDMLCVQETKWKGSKARNIGGGFKLFYHGVDGKRNGVGVILKEEYSKSVVEVKRVSDRVMIVKVEVEGMMINVISAYAPQVGCEMEEKERFWSELDEVVDGVPRKERLVIGADFNGHVGEGNRGDEEVMGRYGFKERNVEGQMVVDFAKRMEMAVVNTYFKKKEDHRVTYKSGGRCTQVDYVLCRRCNLKEIGDCKVLAGDSVARQHRMVVCRMVLEAKKKRRRVRTERRIRWWKLKEEECSVRFREEVRERLSGVKEVLDDWATTAGVMREAARKVLGVTSGNRKEDKETWWWNEEVQESIRRKRLAKQKWDRQSDEKSRQEYKEMRQQVKRDVAKAKEKAYEELYERLDTKEGEKDLYRLARQRDRAGKDVLQVRAVKDGEGNVLTSEESVLRRWREYFEQLMNEENQRERRLDDVELVKQDVDRISKEEVRAAIKRMKSGKSVGPDDIPVEAWRCLGEMAVEFLTRLFNRILEGEKMPEEWRKSVLVPIFKHKGDVQTCSNYRGIKLISHTMKLWERVVEARLREEVTICEQQYGFMPRKSTTDALFALRMLMEKYREGQKELHCVFVDLEKAYDRVPREVLWYCLRKSGVSEKYVRVVQDMYEGSVTAVKCAVGMTDWFRVKVGLHQGSALSPFLFAVVMDRLTDEVRQESPWTMMFADDIVICCESREQVEESLERWRYALERRGMKLSRSKTEYMCVNEREGSGVVRLQGEELEKVEEFSHKGVTQLPPSFSVSIMGNADRHAKEVMNRLTDEVRQESPWTMMFEDDIVICCKSREQVEKSLEKWRYALERRGMKVSRSKKEYVCVNEREDSGGVWLQGEEVEKVEEFRYLGSTVQSNGKCVREVKKKDCRQSGVGGEE
;
A
#
# COMPACT_ATOMS: atom_id res chain seq x y z
N MET A 1 -33.35 -2.74 -9.03
CA MET A 1 -33.68 -3.06 -10.45
C MET A 1 -32.78 -4.18 -10.95
N MET A 2 -31.46 -3.97 -10.95
CA MET A 2 -30.45 -5.00 -11.30
C MET A 2 -30.62 -6.31 -10.52
N GLU A 3 -30.82 -6.26 -9.19
CA GLU A 3 -31.10 -7.47 -8.38
C GLU A 3 -32.36 -8.22 -8.84
N ARG A 4 -33.47 -7.51 -9.04
CA ARG A 4 -34.77 -8.07 -9.47
C ARG A 4 -34.68 -8.73 -10.84
N ARG A 5 -33.88 -8.15 -11.74
CA ARG A 5 -33.70 -8.62 -13.12
C ARG A 5 -32.52 -9.57 -13.31
N LYS A 6 -31.75 -9.85 -12.24
CA LYS A 6 -30.54 -10.68 -12.25
C LYS A 6 -29.53 -10.21 -13.30
N VAL A 7 -29.29 -8.90 -13.39
CA VAL A 7 -28.28 -8.33 -14.29
C VAL A 7 -26.91 -8.52 -13.64
N ASP A 8 -25.99 -9.13 -14.37
CA ASP A 8 -24.63 -9.42 -13.88
C ASP A 8 -23.63 -8.32 -14.26
N MET A 9 -23.76 -7.77 -15.47
CA MET A 9 -22.94 -6.69 -16.02
C MET A 9 -23.84 -5.66 -16.74
N LEU A 10 -23.60 -4.37 -16.54
CA LEU A 10 -24.40 -3.30 -17.13
C LEU A 10 -23.51 -2.14 -17.59
N CYS A 11 -23.58 -1.79 -18.87
CA CYS A 11 -22.99 -0.55 -19.39
C CYS A 11 -23.93 0.63 -19.12
N VAL A 12 -23.38 1.77 -18.74
CA VAL A 12 -24.10 3.02 -18.50
C VAL A 12 -23.38 4.17 -19.19
N GLN A 13 -24.15 5.03 -19.84
CA GLN A 13 -23.70 6.22 -20.55
C GLN A 13 -24.30 7.48 -19.92
N GLU A 14 -23.76 8.64 -20.28
CA GLU A 14 -24.11 9.94 -19.69
C GLU A 14 -24.07 9.95 -18.15
N THR A 15 -23.04 9.34 -17.57
CA THR A 15 -22.92 9.29 -16.11
C THR A 15 -22.82 10.69 -15.48
N LYS A 16 -22.26 11.67 -16.21
CA LYS A 16 -22.05 13.07 -15.74
C LYS A 16 -21.25 13.12 -14.44
N TRP A 17 -20.38 12.14 -14.22
CA TRP A 17 -19.54 12.05 -13.04
C TRP A 17 -18.11 12.41 -13.41
N LYS A 18 -17.52 13.34 -12.65
CA LYS A 18 -16.13 13.73 -12.84
C LYS A 18 -15.16 12.70 -12.24
N GLY A 19 -14.14 12.36 -13.00
CA GLY A 19 -12.98 11.57 -12.60
C GLY A 19 -12.98 10.12 -13.07
N SER A 20 -11.83 9.47 -12.87
CA SER A 20 -11.55 8.06 -13.19
C SER A 20 -11.55 7.24 -11.91
N LYS A 21 -12.68 6.64 -11.52
CA LYS A 21 -12.77 5.91 -10.24
C LYS A 21 -13.59 4.62 -10.35
N ALA A 22 -13.52 3.81 -9.29
CA ALA A 22 -14.48 2.75 -9.02
C ALA A 22 -15.18 3.01 -7.68
N ARG A 23 -16.44 2.60 -7.56
CA ARG A 23 -17.24 2.82 -6.35
C ARG A 23 -18.26 1.70 -6.14
N ASN A 24 -18.42 1.26 -4.90
CA ASN A 24 -19.55 0.40 -4.53
C ASN A 24 -20.83 1.24 -4.47
N ILE A 25 -21.85 0.82 -5.22
CA ILE A 25 -23.14 1.54 -5.31
C ILE A 25 -24.24 0.90 -4.45
N GLY A 26 -23.86 -0.05 -3.58
CA GLY A 26 -24.79 -0.80 -2.73
C GLY A 26 -25.44 -1.99 -3.45
N GLY A 27 -26.16 -2.85 -2.71
CA GLY A 27 -26.87 -4.01 -3.26
C GLY A 27 -25.97 -5.10 -3.87
N GLY A 28 -24.68 -5.13 -3.52
CA GLY A 28 -23.72 -6.07 -4.11
C GLY A 28 -23.31 -5.70 -5.53
N PHE A 29 -23.24 -4.41 -5.88
CA PHE A 29 -22.75 -3.92 -7.18
C PHE A 29 -21.62 -2.91 -7.03
N LYS A 30 -20.69 -2.93 -8.00
CA LYS A 30 -19.56 -2.02 -8.12
C LYS A 30 -19.57 -1.35 -9.49
N LEU A 31 -19.53 -0.01 -9.49
CA LEU A 31 -19.45 0.84 -10.68
C LEU A 31 -17.99 1.19 -10.95
N PHE A 32 -17.57 1.02 -12.19
CA PHE A 32 -16.35 1.60 -12.77
C PHE A 32 -16.79 2.72 -13.70
N TYR A 33 -16.26 3.92 -13.58
CA TYR A 33 -16.67 5.03 -14.43
C TYR A 33 -15.51 5.94 -14.82
N HIS A 34 -15.74 6.71 -15.87
CA HIS A 34 -14.86 7.76 -16.35
C HIS A 34 -15.66 8.92 -16.92
N GLY A 35 -15.28 10.14 -16.57
CA GLY A 35 -15.82 11.37 -17.14
C GLY A 35 -14.93 12.57 -16.83
N VAL A 36 -14.85 13.51 -17.77
CA VAL A 36 -13.97 14.70 -17.67
C VAL A 36 -14.69 15.86 -16.98
N ASP A 37 -15.95 16.10 -17.33
CA ASP A 37 -16.81 17.13 -16.74
C ASP A 37 -17.94 16.48 -15.92
N GLY A 38 -18.33 17.10 -14.81
CA GLY A 38 -19.49 16.69 -14.01
C GLY A 38 -20.83 17.07 -14.62
N LYS A 39 -20.83 17.69 -15.81
CA LYS A 39 -22.03 18.21 -16.49
C LYS A 39 -22.32 17.54 -17.83
N ARG A 40 -21.31 17.00 -18.52
CA ARG A 40 -21.41 16.43 -19.88
C ARG A 40 -20.70 15.07 -19.95
N ASN A 41 -21.19 14.19 -20.82
CA ASN A 41 -20.62 12.88 -21.15
C ASN A 41 -20.38 11.96 -19.94
N GLY A 42 -19.70 10.85 -20.17
CA GLY A 42 -19.26 9.93 -19.15
C GLY A 42 -19.78 8.51 -19.37
N VAL A 43 -18.89 7.54 -19.24
CA VAL A 43 -19.16 6.12 -19.40
C VAL A 43 -18.94 5.37 -18.10
N GLY A 44 -19.65 4.25 -17.94
CA GLY A 44 -19.51 3.39 -16.79
C GLY A 44 -19.86 1.94 -17.09
N VAL A 45 -19.26 1.03 -16.33
CA VAL A 45 -19.61 -0.39 -16.29
C VAL A 45 -19.92 -0.76 -14.84
N ILE A 46 -21.11 -1.28 -14.61
CA ILE A 46 -21.56 -1.78 -13.31
C ILE A 46 -21.46 -3.30 -13.34
N LEU A 47 -20.72 -3.86 -12.38
CA LEU A 47 -20.56 -5.30 -12.20
C LEU A 47 -21.15 -5.73 -10.86
N LYS A 48 -21.83 -6.86 -10.86
CA LYS A 48 -22.21 -7.57 -9.62
C LYS A 48 -20.95 -7.99 -8.86
N GLU A 49 -21.02 -8.02 -7.53
CA GLU A 49 -19.87 -8.16 -6.64
C GLU A 49 -19.04 -9.43 -6.89
N GLU A 50 -19.68 -10.50 -7.37
CA GLU A 50 -18.98 -11.73 -7.72
C GLU A 50 -18.03 -11.55 -8.92
N TYR A 51 -18.45 -10.78 -9.93
CA TYR A 51 -17.64 -10.47 -11.12
C TYR A 51 -16.69 -9.30 -10.88
N SER A 52 -17.06 -8.35 -10.01
CA SER A 52 -16.18 -7.21 -9.68
C SER A 52 -14.89 -7.65 -8.96
N LYS A 53 -14.91 -8.81 -8.30
CA LYS A 53 -13.74 -9.47 -7.70
C LYS A 53 -12.83 -10.17 -8.72
N SER A 54 -13.33 -10.43 -9.92
CA SER A 54 -12.62 -11.07 -11.03
C SER A 54 -12.25 -10.09 -12.15
N VAL A 55 -12.33 -8.78 -11.89
CA VAL A 55 -11.84 -7.76 -12.81
C VAL A 55 -10.31 -7.85 -12.88
N VAL A 56 -9.80 -8.05 -14.10
CA VAL A 56 -8.37 -8.19 -14.40
C VAL A 56 -7.77 -6.85 -14.82
N GLU A 57 -8.54 -6.04 -15.56
CA GLU A 57 -8.08 -4.77 -16.11
C GLU A 57 -9.27 -3.82 -16.34
N VAL A 58 -9.03 -2.52 -16.16
CA VAL A 58 -9.96 -1.45 -16.51
C VAL A 58 -9.18 -0.39 -17.28
N LYS A 59 -9.46 -0.22 -18.58
CA LYS A 59 -8.90 0.90 -19.36
C LYS A 59 -9.99 1.93 -19.59
N ARG A 60 -9.68 3.18 -19.24
CA ARG A 60 -10.54 4.35 -19.42
C ARG A 60 -9.91 5.20 -20.50
N VAL A 61 -10.41 5.09 -21.72
CA VAL A 61 -9.78 5.68 -22.91
C VAL A 61 -10.19 7.15 -23.03
N SER A 62 -11.49 7.39 -22.98
CA SER A 62 -12.09 8.74 -23.02
C SER A 62 -13.38 8.78 -22.21
N ASP A 63 -14.00 9.96 -22.06
CA ASP A 63 -15.34 10.12 -21.47
C ASP A 63 -16.46 9.48 -22.32
N ARG A 64 -16.09 8.91 -23.47
CA ARG A 64 -16.97 8.19 -24.40
C ARG A 64 -16.66 6.70 -24.52
N VAL A 65 -15.46 6.23 -24.18
CA VAL A 65 -15.07 4.81 -24.34
C VAL A 65 -14.32 4.29 -23.11
N MET A 66 -14.79 3.17 -22.57
CA MET A 66 -14.06 2.40 -21.56
C MET A 66 -14.24 0.90 -21.75
N ILE A 67 -13.24 0.13 -21.31
CA ILE A 67 -13.24 -1.32 -21.35
C ILE A 67 -12.94 -1.90 -19.96
N VAL A 68 -13.74 -2.88 -19.56
CA VAL A 68 -13.53 -3.67 -18.34
C VAL A 68 -13.33 -5.12 -18.72
N LYS A 69 -12.17 -5.66 -18.38
CA LYS A 69 -11.79 -7.05 -18.64
C LYS A 69 -12.05 -7.89 -17.39
N VAL A 70 -12.88 -8.92 -17.53
CA VAL A 70 -13.33 -9.79 -16.43
C VAL A 70 -12.99 -11.24 -16.75
N GLU A 71 -12.44 -11.96 -15.78
CA GLU A 71 -12.25 -13.41 -15.85
C GLU A 71 -13.47 -14.12 -15.27
N VAL A 72 -14.08 -15.01 -16.06
CA VAL A 72 -15.24 -15.81 -15.65
C VAL A 72 -14.97 -17.27 -15.97
N GLU A 73 -14.75 -18.08 -14.93
CA GLU A 73 -14.57 -19.54 -15.02
C GLU A 73 -13.50 -19.96 -16.06
N GLY A 74 -12.38 -19.24 -16.11
CA GLY A 74 -11.26 -19.48 -17.04
C GLY A 74 -11.41 -18.82 -18.41
N MET A 75 -12.52 -18.12 -18.68
CA MET A 75 -12.75 -17.36 -19.91
C MET A 75 -12.55 -15.87 -19.67
N MET A 76 -11.88 -15.18 -20.60
CA MET A 76 -11.73 -13.73 -20.57
C MET A 76 -12.87 -13.07 -21.34
N ILE A 77 -13.60 -12.19 -20.65
CA ILE A 77 -14.69 -11.40 -21.21
C ILE A 77 -14.31 -9.93 -21.13
N ASN A 78 -14.31 -9.26 -22.28
CA ASN A 78 -14.06 -7.85 -22.42
C ASN A 78 -15.40 -7.14 -22.61
N VAL A 79 -15.75 -6.24 -21.68
CA VAL A 79 -16.98 -5.46 -21.73
C VAL A 79 -16.63 -4.02 -22.04
N ILE A 80 -17.04 -3.54 -23.21
CA ILE A 80 -16.87 -2.14 -23.62
C ILE A 80 -18.17 -1.39 -23.36
N SER A 81 -18.06 -0.22 -22.71
CA SER A 81 -19.12 0.78 -22.66
C SER A 81 -18.72 1.94 -23.55
N ALA A 82 -19.54 2.21 -24.57
CA ALA A 82 -19.30 3.30 -25.51
C ALA A 82 -20.49 4.28 -25.58
N TYR A 83 -20.21 5.56 -25.82
CA TYR A 83 -21.17 6.64 -25.97
C TYR A 83 -20.81 7.52 -27.17
N ALA A 84 -21.45 7.26 -28.31
CA ALA A 84 -21.17 7.96 -29.56
C ALA A 84 -21.66 9.43 -29.51
N PRO A 85 -21.03 10.35 -30.26
CA PRO A 85 -21.52 11.72 -30.43
C PRO A 85 -22.95 11.76 -31.02
N GLN A 86 -23.68 12.85 -30.74
CA GLN A 86 -25.05 13.02 -31.21
C GLN A 86 -25.11 13.36 -32.72
N VAL A 87 -26.29 13.18 -33.32
CA VAL A 87 -26.59 13.59 -34.70
C VAL A 87 -26.44 15.12 -34.80
N GLY A 88 -25.41 15.59 -35.52
CA GLY A 88 -25.09 17.01 -35.69
C GLY A 88 -23.77 17.49 -35.05
N CYS A 89 -23.06 16.64 -34.30
CA CYS A 89 -21.69 16.92 -33.87
C CYS A 89 -20.71 16.99 -35.06
N GLU A 90 -19.60 17.72 -34.89
CA GLU A 90 -18.55 17.85 -35.91
C GLU A 90 -17.97 16.49 -36.32
N MET A 91 -17.60 16.35 -37.59
CA MET A 91 -17.08 15.09 -38.12
C MET A 91 -15.78 14.65 -37.42
N GLU A 92 -14.93 15.59 -37.02
CA GLU A 92 -13.70 15.30 -36.27
C GLU A 92 -13.98 14.62 -34.92
N GLU A 93 -15.05 15.01 -34.21
CA GLU A 93 -15.44 14.35 -32.95
C GLU A 93 -15.94 12.93 -33.19
N LYS A 94 -16.67 12.71 -34.30
CA LYS A 94 -17.14 11.38 -34.70
C LYS A 94 -15.98 10.47 -35.12
N GLU A 95 -15.05 10.96 -35.92
CA GLU A 95 -13.86 10.22 -36.36
C GLU A 95 -12.98 9.81 -35.19
N ARG A 96 -12.71 10.73 -34.25
CA ARG A 96 -11.96 10.43 -33.03
C ARG A 96 -12.62 9.32 -32.21
N PHE A 97 -13.94 9.37 -32.01
CA PHE A 97 -14.67 8.31 -31.29
C PHE A 97 -14.52 6.94 -31.96
N TRP A 98 -14.67 6.88 -33.28
CA TRP A 98 -14.53 5.62 -34.02
C TRP A 98 -13.09 5.10 -34.02
N SER A 99 -12.09 5.97 -34.14
CA SER A 99 -10.68 5.60 -34.03
C SER A 99 -10.36 5.02 -32.64
N GLU A 100 -10.80 5.69 -31.57
CA GLU A 100 -10.62 5.19 -30.20
C GLU A 100 -11.29 3.83 -29.99
N LEU A 101 -12.51 3.65 -30.52
CA LEU A 101 -13.22 2.38 -30.42
C LEU A 101 -12.53 1.27 -31.23
N ASP A 102 -12.01 1.60 -32.42
CA ASP A 102 -11.27 0.66 -33.28
C ASP A 102 -10.02 0.16 -32.56
N GLU A 103 -9.19 1.06 -32.01
CA GLU A 103 -7.99 0.71 -31.24
C GLU A 103 -8.30 -0.19 -30.03
N VAL A 104 -9.38 0.10 -29.31
CA VAL A 104 -9.79 -0.70 -28.14
C VAL A 104 -10.20 -2.10 -28.55
N VAL A 105 -10.93 -2.25 -29.66
CA VAL A 105 -11.37 -3.56 -30.16
C VAL A 105 -10.21 -4.38 -30.72
N ASP A 106 -9.29 -3.76 -31.47
CA ASP A 106 -8.08 -4.40 -31.99
C ASP A 106 -7.12 -4.84 -30.88
N GLY A 107 -7.06 -4.08 -29.79
CA GLY A 107 -6.29 -4.45 -28.60
C GLY A 107 -6.80 -5.70 -27.88
N VAL A 108 -7.98 -6.23 -28.23
CA VAL A 108 -8.55 -7.44 -27.60
C VAL A 108 -8.15 -8.70 -28.38
N PRO A 109 -7.44 -9.68 -27.78
CA PRO A 109 -7.03 -10.90 -28.48
C PRO A 109 -8.23 -11.69 -29.06
N ARG A 110 -8.14 -12.20 -30.29
CA ARG A 110 -9.23 -12.92 -30.99
C ARG A 110 -9.82 -14.12 -30.23
N LYS A 111 -9.01 -14.78 -29.38
CA LYS A 111 -9.44 -15.90 -28.53
C LYS A 111 -10.37 -15.50 -27.38
N GLU A 112 -10.34 -14.23 -26.97
CA GLU A 112 -11.15 -13.72 -25.87
C GLU A 112 -12.55 -13.32 -26.32
N ARG A 113 -13.51 -13.28 -25.39
CA ARG A 113 -14.87 -12.82 -25.65
C ARG A 113 -14.93 -11.30 -25.58
N LEU A 114 -15.72 -10.70 -26.46
CA LEU A 114 -15.90 -9.25 -26.53
C LEU A 114 -17.38 -8.93 -26.66
N VAL A 115 -17.87 -8.07 -25.77
CA VAL A 115 -19.24 -7.54 -25.76
C VAL A 115 -19.16 -6.02 -25.64
N ILE A 116 -19.85 -5.33 -26.53
CA ILE A 116 -19.95 -3.86 -26.52
C ILE A 116 -21.40 -3.51 -26.19
N GLY A 117 -21.62 -2.77 -25.11
CA GLY A 117 -22.89 -2.12 -24.82
C GLY A 117 -22.75 -0.63 -25.05
N ALA A 118 -23.42 -0.11 -26.07
CA ALA A 118 -23.21 1.26 -26.51
C ALA A 118 -24.51 1.98 -26.85
N ASP A 119 -24.52 3.28 -26.56
CA ASP A 119 -25.46 4.21 -27.18
C ASP A 119 -24.74 4.82 -28.38
N PHE A 120 -25.13 4.39 -29.58
CA PHE A 120 -24.49 4.80 -30.83
C PHE A 120 -25.15 6.03 -31.46
N ASN A 121 -26.29 6.50 -30.95
CA ASN A 121 -27.05 7.59 -31.56
C ASN A 121 -27.39 7.38 -33.05
N GLY A 122 -27.35 6.13 -33.55
CA GLY A 122 -27.57 5.76 -34.94
C GLY A 122 -28.65 4.70 -35.12
N HIS A 123 -29.36 4.72 -36.24
CA HIS A 123 -30.42 3.78 -36.60
C HIS A 123 -29.91 2.79 -37.65
N VAL A 124 -29.72 1.52 -37.29
CA VAL A 124 -29.20 0.49 -38.23
C VAL A 124 -30.25 0.02 -39.26
N GLY A 125 -31.53 0.29 -39.01
CA GLY A 125 -32.64 -0.01 -39.91
C GLY A 125 -33.15 -1.46 -39.87
N GLU A 126 -34.33 -1.70 -40.47
CA GLU A 126 -34.95 -3.02 -40.64
C GLU A 126 -34.47 -3.71 -41.94
N GLY A 127 -34.39 -5.06 -41.91
CA GLY A 127 -33.80 -5.84 -42.99
C GLY A 127 -32.28 -5.94 -42.91
N ASN A 128 -31.69 -6.86 -43.68
CA ASN A 128 -30.25 -7.12 -43.64
C ASN A 128 -29.63 -7.38 -45.03
N ARG A 129 -30.29 -6.94 -46.09
CA ARG A 129 -29.86 -7.22 -47.47
C ARG A 129 -28.54 -6.51 -47.74
N GLY A 130 -27.44 -7.25 -47.95
CA GLY A 130 -26.08 -6.74 -48.10
C GLY A 130 -25.29 -6.55 -46.79
N ASP A 131 -25.91 -6.89 -45.65
CA ASP A 131 -25.34 -6.81 -44.30
C ASP A 131 -25.60 -8.09 -43.49
N GLU A 132 -25.95 -9.20 -44.17
CA GLU A 132 -26.34 -10.47 -43.55
C GLU A 132 -25.28 -11.04 -42.59
N GLU A 133 -24.04 -10.59 -42.81
CA GLU A 133 -22.86 -10.94 -42.07
C GLU A 133 -22.79 -10.34 -40.67
N VAL A 134 -23.41 -9.18 -40.46
CA VAL A 134 -23.28 -8.38 -39.24
C VAL A 134 -24.61 -8.14 -38.55
N MET A 135 -25.73 -8.12 -39.29
CA MET A 135 -27.05 -7.86 -38.72
C MET A 135 -28.11 -8.87 -39.16
N GLY A 136 -29.06 -9.11 -38.26
CA GLY A 136 -30.28 -9.88 -38.52
C GLY A 136 -31.39 -9.02 -39.12
N ARG A 137 -32.53 -9.65 -39.42
CA ARG A 137 -33.64 -9.05 -40.17
C ARG A 137 -34.54 -8.12 -39.34
N TYR A 138 -34.41 -8.12 -38.01
CA TYR A 138 -35.41 -7.55 -37.09
C TYR A 138 -35.00 -6.20 -36.49
N GLY A 139 -34.30 -5.35 -37.24
CA GLY A 139 -34.06 -3.97 -36.83
C GLY A 139 -35.35 -3.13 -36.78
N PHE A 140 -35.19 -1.82 -36.64
CA PHE A 140 -36.32 -0.89 -36.45
C PHE A 140 -36.18 0.33 -37.35
N LYS A 141 -37.24 0.61 -38.13
CA LYS A 141 -37.35 1.76 -39.07
C LYS A 141 -36.25 1.77 -40.14
N GLU A 142 -36.05 2.90 -40.80
CA GLU A 142 -35.03 3.10 -41.83
C GLU A 142 -33.66 3.42 -41.23
N ARG A 143 -32.62 3.09 -41.99
CA ARG A 143 -31.22 3.34 -41.62
C ARG A 143 -30.85 4.80 -41.85
N ASN A 144 -30.11 5.42 -40.92
CA ASN A 144 -29.51 6.74 -41.10
C ASN A 144 -27.97 6.63 -41.27
N VAL A 145 -27.31 7.77 -41.57
CA VAL A 145 -25.85 7.83 -41.79
C VAL A 145 -25.07 7.30 -40.58
N GLU A 146 -25.43 7.72 -39.37
CA GLU A 146 -24.81 7.22 -38.14
C GLU A 146 -25.01 5.70 -37.96
N GLY A 147 -26.17 5.18 -38.33
CA GLY A 147 -26.44 3.74 -38.34
C GLY A 147 -25.63 2.97 -39.38
N GLN A 148 -25.31 3.59 -40.52
CA GLN A 148 -24.39 3.02 -41.51
C GLN A 148 -22.98 2.92 -40.93
N MET A 149 -22.50 3.94 -40.20
CA MET A 149 -21.19 3.88 -39.52
C MET A 149 -21.11 2.71 -38.51
N VAL A 150 -22.18 2.42 -37.77
CA VAL A 150 -22.24 1.26 -36.86
C VAL A 150 -22.14 -0.06 -37.63
N VAL A 151 -22.81 -0.16 -38.77
CA VAL A 151 -22.77 -1.36 -39.63
C VAL A 151 -21.39 -1.53 -40.27
N ASP A 152 -20.77 -0.46 -40.74
CA ASP A 152 -19.42 -0.48 -41.33
C ASP A 152 -18.36 -0.86 -40.30
N PHE A 153 -18.46 -0.30 -39.09
CA PHE A 153 -17.65 -0.71 -37.95
C PHE A 153 -17.83 -2.21 -37.63
N ALA A 154 -19.08 -2.69 -37.59
CA ALA A 154 -19.35 -4.10 -37.33
C ALA A 154 -18.78 -5.01 -38.42
N LYS A 155 -18.78 -4.58 -39.69
CA LYS A 155 -18.17 -5.31 -40.81
C LYS A 155 -16.66 -5.38 -40.66
N ARG A 156 -16.02 -4.23 -40.43
CA ARG A 156 -14.56 -4.13 -40.27
C ARG A 156 -14.03 -4.97 -39.11
N MET A 157 -14.76 -4.98 -37.99
CA MET A 157 -14.34 -5.67 -36.76
C MET A 157 -14.94 -7.08 -36.59
N GLU A 158 -15.60 -7.63 -37.61
CA GLU A 158 -16.25 -8.95 -37.58
C GLU A 158 -17.22 -9.12 -36.37
N MET A 159 -18.03 -8.09 -36.12
CA MET A 159 -18.99 -8.02 -35.02
C MET A 159 -20.41 -8.26 -35.51
N ALA A 160 -21.27 -8.74 -34.60
CA ALA A 160 -22.69 -8.94 -34.82
C ALA A 160 -23.53 -7.96 -33.98
N VAL A 161 -24.44 -7.23 -34.62
CA VAL A 161 -25.41 -6.32 -33.99
C VAL A 161 -26.56 -7.13 -33.39
N VAL A 162 -26.40 -7.56 -32.14
CA VAL A 162 -27.22 -8.60 -31.51
C VAL A 162 -28.72 -8.26 -31.49
N ASN A 163 -29.06 -6.98 -31.31
CA ASN A 163 -30.45 -6.51 -31.23
C ASN A 163 -31.31 -6.90 -32.45
N THR A 164 -30.69 -7.10 -33.62
CA THR A 164 -31.37 -7.31 -34.90
C THR A 164 -31.67 -8.79 -35.22
N TYR A 165 -31.14 -9.74 -34.44
CA TYR A 165 -31.25 -11.18 -34.70
C TYR A 165 -32.52 -11.83 -34.14
N PHE A 166 -33.21 -11.18 -33.18
CA PHE A 166 -34.34 -11.78 -32.47
C PHE A 166 -35.67 -11.11 -32.84
N LYS A 167 -36.65 -11.91 -33.27
CA LYS A 167 -38.00 -11.41 -33.56
C LYS A 167 -38.69 -10.98 -32.26
N LYS A 168 -39.00 -9.68 -32.13
CA LYS A 168 -39.73 -9.10 -30.99
C LYS A 168 -40.92 -8.26 -31.47
N LYS A 169 -41.88 -8.01 -30.55
CA LYS A 169 -42.92 -6.98 -30.73
C LYS A 169 -42.26 -5.62 -30.85
N GLU A 170 -42.89 -4.70 -31.58
CA GLU A 170 -42.34 -3.38 -31.89
C GLU A 170 -41.92 -2.59 -30.64
N ASP A 171 -42.77 -2.56 -29.61
CA ASP A 171 -42.46 -1.91 -28.32
C ASP A 171 -41.20 -2.45 -27.63
N HIS A 172 -40.81 -3.69 -27.91
CA HIS A 172 -39.62 -4.35 -27.37
C HIS A 172 -38.39 -4.22 -28.28
N ARG A 173 -38.49 -3.46 -29.38
CA ARG A 173 -37.35 -3.07 -30.24
C ARG A 173 -36.94 -1.62 -30.04
N VAL A 174 -37.87 -0.76 -29.63
CA VAL A 174 -37.65 0.66 -29.33
C VAL A 174 -36.81 0.83 -28.08
N THR A 175 -35.64 1.46 -28.19
CA THR A 175 -34.73 1.73 -27.05
C THR A 175 -34.85 3.17 -26.54
N TYR A 176 -35.29 4.11 -27.39
CA TYR A 176 -35.45 5.51 -27.02
C TYR A 176 -36.85 6.03 -27.39
N LYS A 177 -37.49 6.77 -26.47
CA LYS A 177 -38.80 7.37 -26.67
C LYS A 177 -38.84 8.80 -26.10
N SER A 178 -39.06 9.79 -26.96
CA SER A 178 -39.17 11.20 -26.56
C SER A 178 -40.15 11.94 -27.49
N GLY A 179 -41.06 12.74 -26.91
CA GLY A 179 -41.98 13.61 -27.67
C GLY A 179 -42.82 12.89 -28.74
N GLY A 180 -43.22 11.64 -28.51
CA GLY A 180 -43.97 10.81 -29.48
C GLY A 180 -43.10 10.09 -30.53
N ARG A 181 -41.80 10.38 -30.61
CA ARG A 181 -40.85 9.66 -31.47
C ARG A 181 -40.30 8.43 -30.74
N CYS A 182 -40.32 7.29 -31.44
CA CYS A 182 -39.70 6.04 -31.02
C CYS A 182 -38.52 5.74 -31.95
N THR A 183 -37.35 5.43 -31.40
CA THR A 183 -36.12 5.09 -32.14
C THR A 183 -35.36 3.94 -31.47
N GLN A 184 -34.38 3.39 -32.18
CA GLN A 184 -33.44 2.38 -31.70
C GLN A 184 -32.02 2.95 -31.87
N VAL A 185 -31.35 3.21 -30.74
CA VAL A 185 -30.02 3.84 -30.68
C VAL A 185 -29.06 3.11 -29.73
N ASP A 186 -29.59 2.32 -28.81
CA ASP A 186 -28.84 1.52 -27.85
C ASP A 186 -28.64 0.10 -28.39
N TYR A 187 -27.39 -0.33 -28.56
CA TYR A 187 -27.07 -1.63 -29.14
C TYR A 187 -26.13 -2.45 -28.27
N VAL A 188 -26.31 -3.78 -28.34
CA VAL A 188 -25.33 -4.75 -27.89
C VAL A 188 -24.67 -5.36 -29.11
N LEU A 189 -23.34 -5.28 -29.20
CA LEU A 189 -22.54 -5.97 -30.20
C LEU A 189 -21.71 -7.07 -29.52
N CYS A 190 -21.48 -8.15 -30.24
CA CYS A 190 -20.54 -9.20 -29.83
C CYS A 190 -19.75 -9.68 -31.04
N ARG A 191 -18.61 -10.34 -30.84
CA ARG A 191 -17.90 -10.97 -31.96
C ARG A 191 -18.79 -11.97 -32.66
N ARG A 192 -18.70 -12.02 -33.98
CA ARG A 192 -19.50 -12.96 -34.79
C ARG A 192 -19.29 -14.41 -34.37
N CYS A 193 -18.07 -14.80 -34.05
CA CYS A 193 -17.75 -16.14 -33.55
C CYS A 193 -18.41 -16.47 -32.20
N ASN A 194 -18.86 -15.47 -31.43
CA ASN A 194 -19.52 -15.62 -30.14
C ASN A 194 -21.04 -15.47 -30.21
N LEU A 195 -21.60 -15.16 -31.40
CA LEU A 195 -23.04 -14.99 -31.57
C LEU A 195 -23.84 -16.24 -31.14
N LYS A 196 -23.25 -17.44 -31.31
CA LYS A 196 -23.85 -18.72 -30.87
C LYS A 196 -24.05 -18.82 -29.35
N GLU A 197 -23.30 -18.03 -28.57
CA GLU A 197 -23.41 -17.97 -27.11
C GLU A 197 -24.55 -17.03 -26.66
N ILE A 198 -25.12 -16.25 -27.59
CA ILE A 198 -26.23 -15.34 -27.29
C ILE A 198 -27.56 -16.05 -27.45
N GLY A 199 -28.30 -16.17 -26.35
CA GLY A 199 -29.61 -16.84 -26.33
C GLY A 199 -30.80 -15.92 -26.56
N ASP A 200 -30.73 -14.65 -26.14
CA ASP A 200 -31.81 -13.68 -26.32
C ASP A 200 -31.31 -12.24 -26.17
N CYS A 201 -31.90 -11.29 -26.90
CA CYS A 201 -31.74 -9.85 -26.66
C CYS A 201 -33.10 -9.17 -26.73
N LYS A 202 -33.44 -8.35 -25.71
CA LYS A 202 -34.75 -7.70 -25.61
C LYS A 202 -34.69 -6.35 -24.93
N VAL A 203 -35.62 -5.48 -25.30
CA VAL A 203 -35.85 -4.21 -24.61
C VAL A 203 -36.95 -4.34 -23.55
N LEU A 204 -36.76 -3.72 -22.40
CA LEU A 204 -37.73 -3.72 -21.30
C LEU A 204 -38.66 -2.50 -21.36
N ALA A 205 -39.88 -2.68 -21.87
CA ALA A 205 -40.83 -1.59 -22.10
C ALA A 205 -41.53 -1.02 -20.85
N GLY A 206 -41.42 -1.66 -19.68
CA GLY A 206 -42.18 -1.31 -18.45
C GLY A 206 -41.36 -0.96 -17.20
N ASP A 207 -40.02 -0.97 -17.28
CA ASP A 207 -39.11 -0.63 -16.16
C ASP A 207 -38.19 0.53 -16.60
N SER A 208 -38.73 1.73 -16.77
CA SER A 208 -37.96 2.90 -17.22
C SER A 208 -37.17 3.51 -16.06
N VAL A 209 -35.87 3.21 -15.98
CA VAL A 209 -34.93 3.85 -15.04
C VAL A 209 -34.57 5.27 -15.51
N ALA A 210 -34.58 5.49 -16.82
CA ALA A 210 -34.44 6.80 -17.46
C ALA A 210 -35.76 7.16 -18.16
N ARG A 211 -36.13 8.45 -18.17
CA ARG A 211 -37.41 8.91 -18.75
C ARG A 211 -37.55 8.65 -20.26
N GLN A 212 -36.43 8.64 -20.98
CA GLN A 212 -36.40 8.50 -22.44
C GLN A 212 -35.79 7.18 -22.92
N HIS A 213 -34.80 6.62 -22.22
CA HIS A 213 -34.14 5.37 -22.59
C HIS A 213 -34.78 4.15 -21.90
N ARG A 214 -34.89 3.06 -22.66
CA ARG A 214 -35.35 1.74 -22.23
C ARG A 214 -34.16 0.79 -22.19
N MET A 215 -34.09 0.00 -21.13
CA MET A 215 -32.96 -0.92 -20.95
C MET A 215 -32.98 -2.05 -21.98
N VAL A 216 -31.86 -2.24 -22.67
CA VAL A 216 -31.55 -3.41 -23.51
C VAL A 216 -30.91 -4.48 -22.65
N VAL A 217 -31.45 -5.70 -22.68
CA VAL A 217 -30.92 -6.84 -21.92
C VAL A 217 -30.58 -7.97 -22.88
N CYS A 218 -29.30 -8.32 -22.91
CA CYS A 218 -28.76 -9.47 -23.64
C CYS A 218 -28.46 -10.62 -22.67
N ARG A 219 -28.88 -11.83 -23.03
CA ARG A 219 -28.58 -13.07 -22.30
C ARG A 219 -27.54 -13.86 -23.08
N MET A 220 -26.34 -13.92 -22.53
CA MET A 220 -25.23 -14.75 -23.01
C MET A 220 -25.07 -15.99 -22.12
N VAL A 221 -24.89 -17.15 -22.72
CA VAL A 221 -24.73 -18.45 -22.05
C VAL A 221 -23.32 -18.96 -22.30
N LEU A 222 -22.57 -19.17 -21.22
CA LEU A 222 -21.19 -19.63 -21.28
C LEU A 222 -21.09 -21.08 -20.81
N GLU A 223 -20.56 -21.96 -21.66
CA GLU A 223 -20.27 -23.35 -21.30
C GLU A 223 -18.90 -23.44 -20.59
N ALA A 224 -18.91 -23.23 -19.27
CA ALA A 224 -17.71 -23.41 -18.47
C ALA A 224 -17.49 -24.88 -18.11
N LYS A 225 -16.25 -25.38 -18.30
CA LYS A 225 -15.83 -26.65 -17.67
C LYS A 225 -15.86 -26.45 -16.16
N LYS A 226 -16.77 -27.14 -15.45
CA LYS A 226 -16.86 -27.10 -13.98
C LYS A 226 -15.48 -27.31 -13.35
N LYS A 227 -14.85 -26.25 -12.84
CA LYS A 227 -13.72 -26.40 -11.93
C LYS A 227 -14.22 -26.88 -10.56
N ARG A 228 -13.42 -27.74 -9.93
CA ARG A 228 -13.66 -28.27 -8.59
C ARG A 228 -13.82 -27.12 -7.57
N ARG A 229 -14.67 -27.38 -6.57
CA ARG A 229 -15.09 -26.49 -5.46
C ARG A 229 -14.03 -25.47 -5.04
N ARG A 230 -14.47 -24.22 -4.84
CA ARG A 230 -13.76 -23.13 -4.13
C ARG A 230 -12.88 -23.69 -3.02
N VAL A 231 -11.58 -23.43 -3.10
CA VAL A 231 -10.60 -23.75 -2.05
C VAL A 231 -11.17 -23.24 -0.72
N ARG A 232 -11.47 -24.17 0.20
CA ARG A 232 -11.87 -23.80 1.57
C ARG A 232 -10.71 -23.03 2.18
N THR A 233 -10.99 -21.84 2.70
CA THR A 233 -10.00 -21.08 3.47
C THR A 233 -9.48 -21.96 4.58
N GLU A 234 -8.15 -22.02 4.77
CA GLU A 234 -7.52 -22.81 5.84
C GLU A 234 -8.17 -22.49 7.19
N ARG A 235 -8.47 -23.54 7.96
CA ARG A 235 -8.97 -23.39 9.34
C ARG A 235 -7.84 -22.78 10.17
N ARG A 236 -8.12 -21.67 10.84
CA ARG A 236 -7.15 -20.96 11.71
C ARG A 236 -7.61 -21.01 13.15
N ILE A 237 -6.65 -21.09 14.07
CA ILE A 237 -6.91 -20.98 15.50
C ILE A 237 -7.39 -19.56 15.81
N ARG A 238 -8.39 -19.42 16.69
CA ARG A 238 -9.01 -18.13 17.02
C ARG A 238 -8.23 -17.36 18.09
N TRP A 239 -6.95 -17.08 17.82
CA TRP A 239 -6.03 -16.42 18.76
C TRP A 239 -6.53 -15.08 19.33
N TRP A 240 -7.40 -14.35 18.61
CA TRP A 240 -7.98 -13.10 19.10
C TRP A 240 -8.87 -13.27 20.34
N LYS A 241 -9.34 -14.48 20.63
CA LYS A 241 -10.08 -14.80 21.85
C LYS A 241 -9.23 -14.75 23.12
N LEU A 242 -7.90 -14.75 23.02
CA LEU A 242 -7.01 -14.55 24.18
C LEU A 242 -7.16 -13.18 24.84
N LYS A 243 -7.89 -12.24 24.21
CA LYS A 243 -8.27 -10.97 24.84
C LYS A 243 -9.36 -11.14 25.91
N GLU A 244 -10.13 -12.23 25.85
CA GLU A 244 -11.13 -12.58 26.85
C GLU A 244 -10.41 -13.24 28.02
N GLU A 245 -10.55 -12.70 29.23
CA GLU A 245 -9.81 -13.17 30.41
C GLU A 245 -10.09 -14.66 30.70
N GLU A 246 -11.34 -15.10 30.56
CA GLU A 246 -11.73 -16.51 30.74
C GLU A 246 -10.97 -17.43 29.77
N CYS A 247 -10.92 -17.08 28.48
CA CYS A 247 -10.18 -17.85 27.47
C CYS A 247 -8.67 -17.86 27.75
N SER A 248 -8.13 -16.74 28.25
CA SER A 248 -6.71 -16.61 28.62
C SER A 248 -6.34 -17.49 29.82
N VAL A 249 -7.15 -17.50 30.88
CA VAL A 249 -6.95 -18.37 32.06
C VAL A 249 -7.05 -19.84 31.66
N ARG A 250 -8.12 -20.24 30.96
CA ARG A 250 -8.30 -21.63 30.54
C ARG A 250 -7.19 -22.13 29.63
N PHE A 251 -6.68 -21.27 28.74
CA PHE A 251 -5.54 -21.61 27.89
C PHE A 251 -4.26 -21.82 28.72
N ARG A 252 -3.97 -20.94 29.68
CA ARG A 252 -2.83 -21.10 30.60
C ARG A 252 -2.90 -22.41 31.39
N GLU A 253 -4.06 -22.73 31.93
CA GLU A 253 -4.27 -23.95 32.73
C GLU A 253 -4.10 -25.22 31.87
N GLU A 254 -4.72 -25.27 30.69
CA GLU A 254 -4.58 -26.41 29.79
C GLU A 254 -3.12 -26.62 29.34
N VAL A 255 -2.39 -25.54 29.06
CA VAL A 255 -0.96 -25.63 28.74
C VAL A 255 -0.16 -26.11 29.95
N ARG A 256 -0.46 -25.60 31.15
CA ARG A 256 0.20 -26.02 32.39
C ARG A 256 0.02 -27.51 32.67
N GLU A 257 -1.21 -28.00 32.62
CA GLU A 257 -1.56 -29.39 32.90
C GLU A 257 -0.86 -30.35 31.93
N ARG A 258 -0.89 -30.02 30.64
CA ARG A 258 -0.21 -30.81 29.60
C ARG A 258 1.31 -30.79 29.73
N LEU A 259 1.90 -29.68 30.19
CA LEU A 259 3.34 -29.59 30.40
C LEU A 259 3.78 -30.25 31.72
N SER A 260 2.95 -30.25 32.77
CA SER A 260 3.26 -30.89 34.06
C SER A 260 3.25 -32.42 34.00
N GLY A 261 2.50 -33.00 33.06
CA GLY A 261 2.45 -34.46 32.84
C GLY A 261 3.66 -35.04 32.09
N VAL A 262 4.59 -34.19 31.62
CA VAL A 262 5.68 -34.61 30.74
C VAL A 262 7.03 -34.30 31.41
N LYS A 263 7.61 -35.30 32.08
CA LYS A 263 8.81 -35.14 32.93
C LYS A 263 10.12 -34.86 32.18
N GLU A 264 10.22 -35.13 30.88
CA GLU A 264 11.50 -35.02 30.13
C GLU A 264 11.46 -34.10 28.89
N VAL A 265 10.36 -33.37 28.60
CA VAL A 265 10.18 -32.72 27.28
C VAL A 265 10.02 -31.19 27.31
N LEU A 266 10.54 -30.49 28.32
CA LEU A 266 10.51 -29.01 28.37
C LEU A 266 11.51 -28.31 27.42
N ASP A 267 12.05 -29.08 26.50
CA ASP A 267 13.39 -28.88 25.96
C ASP A 267 13.39 -29.09 24.42
N ASP A 268 12.30 -29.66 23.87
CA ASP A 268 12.07 -29.84 22.44
C ASP A 268 10.99 -28.88 21.92
N TRP A 269 11.34 -28.09 20.90
CA TRP A 269 10.43 -27.13 20.28
C TRP A 269 9.20 -27.81 19.67
N ALA A 270 9.37 -28.95 18.98
CA ALA A 270 8.28 -29.56 18.21
C ALA A 270 7.15 -30.01 19.13
N THR A 271 7.51 -30.61 20.26
CA THR A 271 6.55 -31.04 21.27
C THR A 271 5.83 -29.85 21.91
N THR A 272 6.55 -28.82 22.36
CA THR A 272 5.90 -27.64 22.98
C THR A 272 5.00 -26.89 22.01
N ALA A 273 5.45 -26.69 20.76
CA ALA A 273 4.62 -26.08 19.72
C ALA A 273 3.37 -26.92 19.43
N GLY A 274 3.49 -28.25 19.46
CA GLY A 274 2.36 -29.19 19.39
C GLY A 274 1.36 -28.96 20.52
N VAL A 275 1.82 -28.99 21.78
CA VAL A 275 1.00 -28.78 22.99
C VAL A 275 0.28 -27.43 22.93
N MET A 276 0.98 -26.35 22.58
CA MET A 276 0.37 -25.02 22.46
C MET A 276 -0.73 -24.96 21.41
N ARG A 277 -0.50 -25.55 20.23
CA ARG A 277 -1.49 -25.58 19.14
C ARG A 277 -2.72 -26.40 19.52
N GLU A 278 -2.54 -27.53 20.18
CA GLU A 278 -3.65 -28.38 20.60
C GLU A 278 -4.47 -27.75 21.72
N ALA A 279 -3.82 -27.21 22.76
CA ALA A 279 -4.48 -26.47 23.83
C ALA A 279 -5.27 -25.29 23.26
N ALA A 280 -4.68 -24.52 22.34
CA ALA A 280 -5.36 -23.41 21.70
C ALA A 280 -6.54 -23.87 20.82
N ARG A 281 -6.44 -24.99 20.11
CA ARG A 281 -7.56 -25.57 19.34
C ARG A 281 -8.70 -26.01 20.24
N LYS A 282 -8.39 -26.59 21.41
CA LYS A 282 -9.39 -27.03 22.40
C LYS A 282 -10.10 -25.84 23.04
N VAL A 283 -9.36 -24.82 23.48
CA VAL A 283 -9.90 -23.68 24.25
C VAL A 283 -10.49 -22.60 23.33
N LEU A 284 -9.76 -22.17 22.30
CA LEU A 284 -10.15 -21.05 21.45
C LEU A 284 -11.01 -21.50 20.25
N GLY A 285 -10.90 -22.76 19.86
CA GLY A 285 -11.53 -23.32 18.68
C GLY A 285 -10.86 -22.87 17.37
N VAL A 286 -11.39 -23.38 16.26
CA VAL A 286 -10.92 -23.06 14.89
C VAL A 286 -12.00 -22.34 14.09
N THR A 287 -11.59 -21.56 13.09
CA THR A 287 -12.52 -20.97 12.13
C THR A 287 -13.18 -22.05 11.27
N SER A 288 -14.43 -21.83 10.84
CA SER A 288 -15.20 -22.78 10.05
C SER A 288 -14.76 -22.89 8.57
N GLY A 289 -13.68 -22.22 8.16
CA GLY A 289 -13.16 -22.21 6.79
C GLY A 289 -14.04 -21.51 5.75
N ASN A 290 -15.28 -21.16 6.10
CA ASN A 290 -16.15 -20.33 5.27
C ASN A 290 -15.64 -18.89 5.33
N ARG A 291 -15.36 -18.32 4.16
CA ARG A 291 -15.10 -16.89 3.99
C ARG A 291 -16.30 -16.17 4.59
N LYS A 292 -16.10 -15.42 5.69
CA LYS A 292 -17.07 -14.37 6.05
C LYS A 292 -17.07 -13.44 4.84
N GLU A 293 -18.19 -13.37 4.13
CA GLU A 293 -18.49 -12.14 3.41
C GLU A 293 -18.33 -11.05 4.46
N ASP A 294 -17.40 -10.12 4.24
CA ASP A 294 -17.30 -8.90 5.03
C ASP A 294 -18.56 -8.09 4.75
N LYS A 295 -19.69 -8.56 5.28
CA LYS A 295 -20.84 -7.72 5.49
C LYS A 295 -20.35 -6.67 6.46
N GLU A 296 -20.73 -5.43 6.19
CA GLU A 296 -20.61 -4.32 7.11
C GLU A 296 -21.34 -4.71 8.41
N THR A 297 -20.71 -5.46 9.31
CA THR A 297 -21.29 -5.95 10.58
C THR A 297 -20.52 -5.39 11.76
N TRP A 298 -19.98 -4.18 11.61
CA TRP A 298 -19.36 -3.44 12.71
C TRP A 298 -20.41 -2.71 13.56
N TRP A 299 -21.62 -2.50 13.02
CA TRP A 299 -22.83 -1.99 13.71
C TRP A 299 -23.77 -3.12 14.15
N TRP A 300 -23.34 -4.39 14.09
CA TRP A 300 -24.19 -5.54 14.39
C TRP A 300 -24.24 -5.81 15.89
N ASN A 301 -25.43 -5.69 16.49
CA ASN A 301 -25.68 -5.94 17.92
C ASN A 301 -26.83 -6.94 18.11
N GLU A 302 -27.02 -7.40 19.36
CA GLU A 302 -28.07 -8.39 19.69
C GLU A 302 -29.48 -7.86 19.41
N GLU A 303 -29.71 -6.57 19.60
CA GLU A 303 -30.99 -5.90 19.32
C GLU A 303 -31.37 -5.99 17.83
N VAL A 304 -30.43 -5.68 16.92
CA VAL A 304 -30.63 -5.80 15.47
C VAL A 304 -30.87 -7.26 15.08
N GLN A 305 -30.16 -8.21 15.69
CA GLN A 305 -30.33 -9.63 15.43
C GLN A 305 -31.73 -10.11 15.82
N GLU A 306 -32.21 -9.70 16.99
CA GLU A 306 -33.54 -10.04 17.49
C GLU A 306 -34.64 -9.37 16.66
N SER A 307 -34.50 -8.09 16.30
CA SER A 307 -35.45 -7.41 15.41
C SER A 307 -35.52 -8.07 14.03
N ILE A 308 -34.40 -8.54 13.46
CA ILE A 308 -34.39 -9.30 12.20
C ILE A 308 -35.06 -10.67 12.38
N ARG A 309 -34.86 -11.34 13.52
CA ARG A 309 -35.51 -12.61 13.85
C ARG A 309 -37.03 -12.44 13.89
N ARG A 310 -37.53 -11.43 14.59
CA ARG A 310 -38.97 -11.14 14.66
C ARG A 310 -39.57 -10.78 13.29
N LYS A 311 -38.85 -10.01 12.45
CA LYS A 311 -39.26 -9.77 11.05
C LYS A 311 -39.34 -11.05 10.23
N ARG A 312 -38.41 -12.01 10.42
CA ARG A 312 -38.46 -13.31 9.72
C ARG A 312 -39.67 -14.13 10.16
N LEU A 313 -39.97 -14.15 11.46
CA LEU A 313 -41.17 -14.82 12.00
C LEU A 313 -42.46 -14.19 11.46
N ALA A 314 -42.56 -12.85 11.44
CA ALA A 314 -43.69 -12.14 10.85
C ALA A 314 -43.84 -12.42 9.35
N LYS A 315 -42.73 -12.53 8.61
CA LYS A 315 -42.75 -12.93 7.20
C LYS A 315 -43.25 -14.36 7.02
N GLN A 316 -42.77 -15.30 7.84
CA GLN A 316 -43.19 -16.70 7.79
C GLN A 316 -44.67 -16.87 8.14
N LYS A 317 -45.19 -16.03 9.04
CA LYS A 317 -46.62 -15.95 9.36
C LYS A 317 -47.44 -15.44 8.19
N TRP A 318 -47.00 -14.36 7.52
CA TRP A 318 -47.63 -13.84 6.30
C TRP A 318 -47.60 -14.86 5.15
N ASP A 319 -46.46 -15.52 4.92
CA ASP A 319 -46.30 -16.55 3.88
C ASP A 319 -47.24 -17.77 4.12
N ARG A 320 -47.67 -18.02 5.37
CA ARG A 320 -48.60 -19.11 5.73
C ARG A 320 -50.07 -18.70 5.69
N GLN A 321 -50.40 -17.50 6.17
CA GLN A 321 -51.80 -17.08 6.39
C GLN A 321 -52.33 -16.15 5.28
N SER A 322 -51.44 -15.49 4.53
CA SER A 322 -51.74 -14.61 3.38
C SER A 322 -52.86 -13.58 3.61
N ASP A 323 -53.09 -13.17 4.87
CA ASP A 323 -54.09 -12.21 5.30
C ASP A 323 -53.52 -10.78 5.41
N GLU A 324 -54.36 -9.77 5.24
CA GLU A 324 -53.94 -8.36 5.25
C GLU A 324 -53.41 -7.93 6.64
N LYS A 325 -53.86 -8.59 7.72
CA LYS A 325 -53.40 -8.34 9.08
C LYS A 325 -51.95 -8.83 9.28
N SER A 326 -51.61 -10.05 8.85
CA SER A 326 -50.21 -10.52 8.86
C SER A 326 -49.30 -9.77 7.90
N ARG A 327 -49.83 -9.25 6.77
CA ARG A 327 -49.10 -8.37 5.86
C ARG A 327 -48.74 -7.03 6.52
N GLN A 328 -49.69 -6.46 7.27
CA GLN A 328 -49.49 -5.22 8.02
C GLN A 328 -48.46 -5.42 9.14
N GLU A 329 -48.56 -6.52 9.90
CA GLU A 329 -47.58 -6.91 10.92
C GLU A 329 -46.17 -7.07 10.33
N TYR A 330 -46.03 -7.71 9.16
CA TYR A 330 -44.73 -7.79 8.47
C TYR A 330 -44.20 -6.41 8.02
N LYS A 331 -45.06 -5.51 7.54
CA LYS A 331 -44.66 -4.14 7.15
C LYS A 331 -44.15 -3.35 8.35
N GLU A 332 -44.86 -3.42 9.48
CA GLU A 332 -44.48 -2.76 10.73
C GLU A 332 -43.14 -3.29 11.24
N MET A 333 -42.97 -4.61 11.29
CA MET A 333 -41.71 -5.23 11.71
C MET A 333 -40.56 -4.93 10.74
N ARG A 334 -40.84 -4.76 9.44
CA ARG A 334 -39.86 -4.31 8.45
C ARG A 334 -39.45 -2.85 8.66
N GLN A 335 -40.38 -1.96 9.02
CA GLN A 335 -40.08 -0.58 9.36
C GLN A 335 -39.28 -0.49 10.67
N GLN A 336 -39.66 -1.28 11.68
CA GLN A 336 -38.95 -1.32 12.96
C GLN A 336 -37.50 -1.78 12.78
N VAL A 337 -37.26 -2.85 12.02
CA VAL A 337 -35.88 -3.27 11.67
C VAL A 337 -35.10 -2.17 10.96
N LYS A 338 -35.73 -1.37 10.08
CA LYS A 338 -35.03 -0.24 9.44
C LYS A 338 -34.61 0.83 10.46
N ARG A 339 -35.46 1.14 11.43
CA ARG A 339 -35.16 2.11 12.51
C ARG A 339 -34.06 1.57 13.43
N ASP A 340 -34.16 0.33 13.86
CA ASP A 340 -33.17 -0.29 14.77
C ASP A 340 -31.80 -0.40 14.10
N VAL A 341 -31.76 -0.72 12.80
CA VAL A 341 -30.51 -0.72 12.01
C VAL A 341 -29.94 0.70 11.86
N ALA A 342 -30.79 1.72 11.68
CA ALA A 342 -30.34 3.10 11.58
C ALA A 342 -29.75 3.59 12.92
N LYS A 343 -30.45 3.34 14.04
CA LYS A 343 -29.97 3.65 15.40
C LYS A 343 -28.67 2.91 15.74
N ALA A 344 -28.59 1.62 15.43
CA ALA A 344 -27.37 0.83 15.67
C ALA A 344 -26.18 1.34 14.84
N LYS A 345 -26.43 1.82 13.61
CA LYS A 345 -25.39 2.48 12.79
C LYS A 345 -24.98 3.81 13.39
N GLU A 346 -25.92 4.66 13.77
CA GLU A 346 -25.68 5.98 14.36
C GLU A 346 -24.88 5.87 15.66
N LYS A 347 -25.34 5.03 16.60
CA LYS A 347 -24.63 4.75 17.86
C LYS A 347 -23.23 4.19 17.62
N ALA A 348 -23.08 3.26 16.68
CA ALA A 348 -21.76 2.74 16.34
C ALA A 348 -20.86 3.80 15.71
N TYR A 349 -21.41 4.74 14.92
CA TYR A 349 -20.65 5.88 14.40
C TYR A 349 -20.23 6.83 15.52
N GLU A 350 -21.12 7.16 16.46
CA GLU A 350 -20.80 7.98 17.64
C GLU A 350 -19.71 7.34 18.50
N GLU A 351 -19.86 6.06 18.89
CA GLU A 351 -18.82 5.32 19.63
C GLU A 351 -17.50 5.23 18.85
N LEU A 352 -17.57 5.14 17.52
CA LEU A 352 -16.39 5.18 16.66
C LEU A 352 -15.74 6.56 16.66
N TYR A 353 -16.51 7.65 16.61
CA TYR A 353 -16.00 9.03 16.69
C TYR A 353 -15.40 9.34 18.06
N GLU A 354 -16.02 8.92 19.16
CA GLU A 354 -15.45 9.05 20.50
C GLU A 354 -14.16 8.24 20.65
N ARG A 355 -14.12 7.03 20.09
CA ARG A 355 -12.90 6.22 20.07
C ARG A 355 -11.79 6.82 19.23
N LEU A 356 -12.12 7.60 18.19
CA LEU A 356 -11.15 8.23 17.28
C LEU A 356 -10.26 9.27 17.98
N ASP A 357 -10.70 9.84 19.10
CA ASP A 357 -9.89 10.73 19.96
C ASP A 357 -8.87 9.97 20.85
N THR A 358 -8.91 8.64 20.85
CA THR A 358 -7.94 7.81 21.59
C THR A 358 -6.81 7.32 20.67
N LYS A 359 -5.64 7.01 21.25
CA LYS A 359 -4.50 6.36 20.53
C LYS A 359 -4.88 5.03 19.87
N GLU A 360 -5.98 4.39 20.29
CA GLU A 360 -6.48 3.15 19.68
C GLU A 360 -7.38 3.42 18.47
N GLY A 361 -8.14 4.52 18.49
CA GLY A 361 -8.98 4.97 17.38
C GLY A 361 -8.20 5.36 16.13
N GLU A 362 -6.98 5.89 16.28
CA GLU A 362 -6.09 6.18 15.14
C GLU A 362 -5.91 4.95 14.22
N LYS A 363 -5.78 3.74 14.80
CA LYS A 363 -5.67 2.48 14.04
C LYS A 363 -6.97 2.10 13.34
N ASP A 364 -8.11 2.43 13.93
CA ASP A 364 -9.42 2.19 13.34
C ASP A 364 -9.69 3.18 12.20
N LEU A 365 -9.23 4.44 12.31
CA LEU A 365 -9.22 5.41 11.21
C LEU A 365 -8.40 4.90 10.03
N TYR A 366 -7.16 4.44 10.27
CA TYR A 366 -6.34 3.84 9.21
C TYR A 366 -6.98 2.59 8.63
N ARG A 367 -7.72 1.79 9.42
CA ARG A 367 -8.45 0.63 8.92
C ARG A 367 -9.61 1.05 8.01
N LEU A 368 -10.37 2.06 8.40
CA LEU A 368 -11.48 2.62 7.63
C LEU A 368 -11.00 3.33 6.35
N ALA A 369 -9.92 4.10 6.44
CA ALA A 369 -9.26 4.72 5.31
C ALA A 369 -8.76 3.64 4.32
N ARG A 370 -8.12 2.57 4.81
CA ARG A 370 -7.72 1.43 3.97
C ARG A 370 -8.90 0.69 3.36
N GLN A 371 -10.03 0.56 4.07
CA GLN A 371 -11.24 -0.05 3.53
C GLN A 371 -11.86 0.82 2.42
N ARG A 372 -11.92 2.13 2.61
CA ARG A 372 -12.37 3.10 1.60
C ARG A 372 -11.44 3.11 0.38
N ASP A 373 -10.12 3.10 0.60
CA ASP A 373 -9.11 2.97 -0.46
C ASP A 373 -9.27 1.66 -1.24
N ARG A 374 -9.45 0.53 -0.55
CA ARG A 374 -9.74 -0.77 -1.19
C ARG A 374 -11.05 -0.76 -1.99
N ALA A 375 -12.08 -0.09 -1.50
CA ALA A 375 -13.35 0.03 -2.22
C ALA A 375 -13.21 0.88 -3.50
N GLY A 376 -12.27 1.84 -3.52
CA GLY A 376 -11.96 2.70 -4.65
C GLY A 376 -11.02 2.10 -5.70
N LYS A 377 -10.29 1.03 -5.37
CA LYS A 377 -9.36 0.35 -6.29
C LYS A 377 -10.09 -0.42 -7.38
N ASP A 378 -9.56 -0.39 -8.59
CA ASP A 378 -10.15 -1.09 -9.73
C ASP A 378 -10.08 -2.61 -9.54
N VAL A 379 -8.89 -3.14 -9.26
CA VAL A 379 -8.64 -4.57 -9.03
C VAL A 379 -8.61 -4.86 -7.53
N LEU A 380 -9.52 -5.71 -7.06
CA LEU A 380 -9.61 -6.10 -5.64
C LEU A 380 -8.64 -7.23 -5.27
N GLN A 381 -8.39 -8.16 -6.21
CA GLN A 381 -7.48 -9.30 -6.06
C GLN A 381 -6.77 -9.58 -7.37
N VAL A 382 -5.45 -9.73 -7.30
CA VAL A 382 -4.63 -10.00 -8.47
C VAL A 382 -4.61 -11.50 -8.69
N ARG A 383 -5.48 -11.94 -9.61
CA ARG A 383 -5.62 -13.36 -9.99
C ARG A 383 -4.91 -13.71 -11.29
N ALA A 384 -4.43 -12.70 -12.01
CA ALA A 384 -3.70 -12.84 -13.26
C ALA A 384 -2.36 -12.09 -13.18
N VAL A 385 -1.34 -12.66 -13.78
CA VAL A 385 0.06 -12.17 -13.72
C VAL A 385 0.67 -12.33 -15.11
N LYS A 386 1.52 -11.40 -15.53
CA LYS A 386 2.24 -11.51 -16.81
C LYS A 386 3.40 -12.51 -16.73
N ASP A 387 3.59 -13.30 -17.78
CA ASP A 387 4.79 -14.12 -17.95
C ASP A 387 6.02 -13.26 -18.31
N GLY A 388 7.15 -13.89 -18.63
CA GLY A 388 8.38 -13.19 -19.04
C GLY A 388 8.27 -12.46 -20.39
N GLU A 389 7.30 -12.86 -21.23
CA GLU A 389 7.08 -12.34 -22.59
C GLU A 389 5.95 -11.28 -22.62
N GLY A 390 5.31 -11.01 -21.49
CA GLY A 390 4.25 -10.02 -21.34
C GLY A 390 2.83 -10.57 -21.52
N ASN A 391 2.66 -11.87 -21.74
CA ASN A 391 1.34 -12.50 -21.86
C ASN A 391 0.69 -12.68 -20.49
N VAL A 392 -0.61 -12.40 -20.39
CA VAL A 392 -1.36 -12.52 -19.14
C VAL A 392 -1.72 -13.98 -18.86
N LEU A 393 -1.14 -14.54 -17.79
CA LEU A 393 -1.47 -15.86 -17.26
C LEU A 393 -2.71 -15.77 -16.37
N THR A 394 -3.70 -16.60 -16.67
CA THR A 394 -5.00 -16.64 -15.96
C THR A 394 -5.27 -17.97 -15.27
N SER A 395 -4.51 -19.01 -15.61
CA SER A 395 -4.64 -20.33 -14.98
C SER A 395 -4.02 -20.33 -13.58
N GLU A 396 -4.69 -20.96 -12.60
CA GLU A 396 -4.24 -20.97 -11.21
C GLU A 396 -2.83 -21.58 -11.07
N GLU A 397 -2.57 -22.69 -11.78
CA GLU A 397 -1.28 -23.36 -11.80
C GLU A 397 -0.19 -22.52 -12.46
N SER A 398 -0.48 -21.87 -13.58
CA SER A 398 0.47 -20.99 -14.27
C SER A 398 0.83 -19.77 -13.42
N VAL A 399 -0.15 -19.18 -12.73
CA VAL A 399 0.08 -18.03 -11.84
C VAL A 399 0.92 -18.44 -10.63
N LEU A 400 0.62 -19.58 -10.01
CA LEU A 400 1.42 -20.10 -8.89
C LEU A 400 2.86 -20.42 -9.32
N ARG A 401 3.02 -21.04 -10.50
CA ARG A 401 4.34 -21.34 -11.07
C ARG A 401 5.13 -20.07 -11.34
N ARG A 402 4.52 -19.07 -11.97
CA ARG A 402 5.17 -17.78 -12.27
C ARG A 402 5.63 -17.05 -11.02
N TRP A 403 4.82 -17.05 -9.95
CA TRP A 403 5.20 -16.47 -8.66
C TRP A 403 6.38 -17.20 -8.02
N ARG A 404 6.36 -18.54 -8.07
CA ARG A 404 7.47 -19.36 -7.59
C ARG A 404 8.74 -19.06 -8.36
N GLU A 405 8.72 -19.17 -9.69
CA GLU A 405 9.87 -18.91 -10.57
C GLU A 405 10.47 -17.52 -10.31
N TYR A 406 9.62 -16.50 -10.22
CA TYR A 406 10.08 -15.13 -9.95
C TYR A 406 10.84 -15.01 -8.63
N PHE A 407 10.26 -15.49 -7.52
CA PHE A 407 10.87 -15.36 -6.20
C PHE A 407 12.01 -16.37 -5.97
N GLU A 408 11.94 -17.54 -6.59
CA GLU A 408 13.01 -18.54 -6.57
C GLU A 408 14.24 -18.03 -7.30
N GLN A 409 14.07 -17.41 -8.47
CA GLN A 409 15.17 -16.72 -9.16
C GLN A 409 15.70 -15.57 -8.30
N LEU A 410 14.81 -14.67 -7.84
CA LEU A 410 15.22 -13.49 -7.06
C LEU A 410 16.02 -13.83 -5.80
N MET A 411 15.68 -14.92 -5.11
CA MET A 411 16.27 -15.32 -3.82
C MET A 411 17.46 -16.29 -3.96
N ASN A 412 17.84 -16.65 -5.18
CA ASN A 412 18.95 -17.57 -5.46
C ASN A 412 19.92 -17.04 -6.53
N GLU A 413 19.62 -15.92 -7.18
CA GLU A 413 20.52 -15.23 -8.09
C GLU A 413 21.51 -14.35 -7.30
N GLU A 414 22.80 -14.67 -7.43
CA GLU A 414 23.89 -13.89 -6.82
C GLU A 414 24.55 -13.02 -7.91
N ASN A 415 24.95 -11.81 -7.55
CA ASN A 415 25.72 -10.95 -8.45
C ASN A 415 27.15 -11.47 -8.59
N GLN A 416 27.81 -11.13 -9.70
CA GLN A 416 29.25 -11.35 -9.84
C GLN A 416 29.99 -10.59 -8.74
N ARG A 417 31.01 -11.24 -8.16
CA ARG A 417 31.86 -10.66 -7.11
C ARG A 417 33.21 -11.34 -7.09
N GLU A 418 34.17 -10.72 -6.44
CA GLU A 418 35.43 -11.34 -6.09
C GLU A 418 35.19 -12.44 -5.03
N ARG A 419 35.68 -13.66 -5.31
CA ARG A 419 35.54 -14.79 -4.39
C ARG A 419 36.57 -14.77 -3.26
N ARG A 420 37.70 -14.10 -3.47
CA ARG A 420 38.75 -13.98 -2.45
C ARG A 420 38.29 -12.99 -1.39
N LEU A 421 38.03 -13.52 -0.20
CA LEU A 421 37.83 -12.73 1.02
C LEU A 421 39.18 -12.70 1.75
N ASP A 422 39.46 -11.60 2.42
CA ASP A 422 40.69 -11.49 3.22
C ASP A 422 40.58 -12.45 4.42
N ASP A 423 41.72 -12.99 4.86
CA ASP A 423 41.76 -13.81 6.07
C ASP A 423 41.46 -12.92 7.29
N VAL A 424 40.46 -13.30 8.07
CA VAL A 424 40.06 -12.58 9.30
C VAL A 424 40.28 -13.51 10.48
N GLU A 425 40.94 -13.01 11.52
CA GLU A 425 41.15 -13.75 12.75
C GLU A 425 39.81 -14.08 13.42
N LEU A 426 39.67 -15.34 13.85
CA LEU A 426 38.47 -15.81 14.50
C LEU A 426 38.50 -15.42 15.98
N VAL A 427 37.56 -14.57 16.39
CA VAL A 427 37.35 -14.23 17.80
C VAL A 427 36.67 -15.42 18.50
N LYS A 428 37.44 -16.20 19.26
CA LYS A 428 36.92 -17.30 20.09
C LYS A 428 36.73 -16.80 21.51
N GLN A 429 35.57 -16.21 21.79
CA GLN A 429 35.17 -15.83 23.14
C GLN A 429 34.03 -16.72 23.62
N ASP A 430 34.12 -17.17 24.86
CA ASP A 430 33.01 -17.85 25.51
C ASP A 430 31.84 -16.88 25.67
N VAL A 431 30.67 -17.33 25.24
CA VAL A 431 29.44 -16.55 25.28
C VAL A 431 28.63 -16.96 26.49
N ASP A 432 28.24 -15.98 27.30
CA ASP A 432 27.40 -16.17 28.48
C ASP A 432 26.04 -16.80 28.15
N ARG A 433 25.45 -17.49 29.12
CA ARG A 433 24.08 -18.00 29.00
C ARG A 433 23.07 -16.86 28.92
N ILE A 434 21.96 -17.11 28.25
CA ILE A 434 20.81 -16.21 28.12
C ILE A 434 20.04 -16.15 29.43
N SER A 435 19.85 -14.94 29.92
CA SER A 435 19.10 -14.63 31.13
C SER A 435 17.59 -14.63 30.87
N LYS A 436 16.80 -14.72 31.96
CA LYS A 436 15.33 -14.58 31.87
C LYS A 436 14.96 -13.14 31.50
N GLU A 437 15.75 -12.16 31.95
CA GLU A 437 15.54 -10.73 31.77
C GLU A 437 15.62 -10.33 30.29
N GLU A 438 16.60 -10.86 29.55
CA GLU A 438 16.73 -10.67 28.09
C GLU A 438 15.50 -11.19 27.34
N VAL A 439 15.00 -12.37 27.73
CA VAL A 439 13.80 -12.96 27.14
C VAL A 439 12.56 -12.13 27.45
N ARG A 440 12.39 -11.66 28.70
CA ARG A 440 11.30 -10.75 29.08
C ARG A 440 11.34 -9.46 28.27
N ALA A 441 12.53 -8.88 28.09
CA ALA A 441 12.72 -7.68 27.28
C ALA A 441 12.35 -7.93 25.81
N ALA A 442 12.74 -9.07 25.23
CA ALA A 442 12.38 -9.46 23.87
C ALA A 442 10.86 -9.61 23.68
N ILE A 443 10.16 -10.28 24.61
CA ILE A 443 8.69 -10.44 24.60
C ILE A 443 7.99 -9.08 24.70
N LYS A 444 8.48 -8.17 25.56
CA LYS A 444 7.93 -6.83 25.73
C LYS A 444 8.08 -6.00 24.45
N ARG A 445 9.22 -6.09 23.75
CA ARG A 445 9.49 -5.35 22.50
C ARG A 445 8.68 -5.82 21.29
N MET A 446 8.16 -7.04 21.30
CA MET A 446 7.33 -7.55 20.20
C MET A 446 6.01 -6.75 20.07
N LYS A 447 5.50 -6.62 18.84
CA LYS A 447 4.22 -5.93 18.58
C LYS A 447 3.09 -6.95 18.45
N SER A 448 1.96 -6.70 19.12
CA SER A 448 0.73 -7.49 18.96
C SER A 448 0.02 -7.22 17.62
N GLY A 449 -0.85 -8.13 17.21
CA GLY A 449 -1.68 -8.03 16.01
C GLY A 449 -0.90 -8.25 14.71
N LYS A 450 0.24 -8.95 14.77
CA LYS A 450 1.07 -9.26 13.60
C LYS A 450 0.68 -10.61 13.00
N SER A 451 0.91 -10.77 11.69
CA SER A 451 0.63 -12.02 10.98
C SER A 451 1.64 -13.09 11.38
N VAL A 452 1.12 -14.25 11.79
CA VAL A 452 1.92 -15.41 12.24
C VAL A 452 2.62 -16.11 11.08
N GLY A 453 3.71 -16.80 11.40
CA GLY A 453 4.44 -17.68 10.48
C GLY A 453 3.76 -19.04 10.29
N PRO A 454 4.44 -20.01 9.65
CA PRO A 454 3.91 -21.35 9.41
C PRO A 454 3.56 -22.14 10.68
N ASP A 455 4.17 -21.81 11.81
CA ASP A 455 3.95 -22.46 13.11
C ASP A 455 2.58 -22.13 13.72
N ASP A 456 1.90 -21.07 13.25
CA ASP A 456 0.60 -20.57 13.72
C ASP A 456 0.58 -20.23 15.22
N ILE A 457 1.71 -19.82 15.81
CA ILE A 457 1.83 -19.39 17.21
C ILE A 457 2.11 -17.88 17.28
N PRO A 458 1.17 -17.07 17.79
CA PRO A 458 1.35 -15.63 17.90
C PRO A 458 2.11 -15.24 19.18
N VAL A 459 2.56 -13.98 19.26
CA VAL A 459 3.32 -13.51 20.45
C VAL A 459 2.40 -13.34 21.66
N GLU A 460 1.12 -13.12 21.40
CA GLU A 460 0.05 -13.08 22.38
C GLU A 460 -0.08 -14.38 23.17
N ALA A 461 0.21 -15.53 22.54
CA ALA A 461 0.22 -16.81 23.25
C ALA A 461 1.36 -16.85 24.30
N TRP A 462 2.56 -16.40 23.92
CA TRP A 462 3.70 -16.29 24.83
C TRP A 462 3.46 -15.28 25.96
N ARG A 463 2.83 -14.14 25.66
CA ARG A 463 2.45 -13.16 26.69
C ARG A 463 1.41 -13.69 27.66
N CYS A 464 0.42 -14.43 27.17
CA CYS A 464 -0.61 -15.05 27.98
C CYS A 464 0.00 -16.02 29.00
N LEU A 465 0.99 -16.83 28.61
CA LEU A 465 1.67 -17.78 29.51
C LEU A 465 2.53 -17.12 30.61
N GLY A 466 2.85 -15.83 30.49
CA GLY A 466 3.60 -15.09 31.50
C GLY A 466 4.95 -15.72 31.79
N GLU A 467 5.25 -15.94 33.07
CA GLU A 467 6.57 -16.41 33.49
C GLU A 467 6.91 -17.83 33.01
N MET A 468 5.90 -18.69 32.83
CA MET A 468 6.11 -20.01 32.24
C MET A 468 6.72 -19.92 30.83
N ALA A 469 6.29 -18.94 30.03
CA ALA A 469 6.89 -18.71 28.71
C ALA A 469 8.35 -18.27 28.81
N VAL A 470 8.67 -17.41 29.78
CA VAL A 470 10.04 -16.93 29.99
C VAL A 470 10.95 -18.10 30.35
N GLU A 471 10.56 -18.93 31.30
CA GLU A 471 11.37 -20.08 31.72
C GLU A 471 11.61 -21.10 30.61
N PHE A 472 10.58 -21.36 29.80
CA PHE A 472 10.68 -22.25 28.66
C PHE A 472 11.57 -21.66 27.57
N LEU A 473 11.31 -20.42 27.14
CA LEU A 473 12.04 -19.78 26.07
C LEU A 473 13.52 -19.57 26.45
N THR A 474 13.82 -19.23 27.71
CA THR A 474 15.20 -19.13 28.19
C THR A 474 15.93 -20.47 28.10
N ARG A 475 15.31 -21.58 28.49
CA ARG A 475 15.91 -22.92 28.35
C ARG A 475 16.13 -23.31 26.89
N LEU A 476 15.11 -23.11 26.05
CA LEU A 476 15.18 -23.37 24.62
C LEU A 476 16.30 -22.55 23.95
N PHE A 477 16.39 -21.26 24.23
CA PHE A 477 17.39 -20.37 23.65
C PHE A 477 18.80 -20.72 24.10
N ASN A 478 19.01 -21.08 25.37
CA ASN A 478 20.30 -21.56 25.85
C ASN A 478 20.74 -22.86 25.18
N ARG A 479 19.81 -23.81 24.97
CA ARG A 479 20.09 -25.03 24.22
C ARG A 479 20.49 -24.75 22.77
N ILE A 480 19.78 -23.84 22.10
CA ILE A 480 20.12 -23.44 20.73
C ILE A 480 21.50 -22.78 20.70
N LEU A 481 21.81 -21.95 21.69
CA LEU A 481 23.12 -21.29 21.81
C LEU A 481 24.25 -22.30 22.08
N GLU A 482 24.01 -23.31 22.91
CA GLU A 482 24.99 -24.37 23.23
C GLU A 482 25.20 -25.32 22.05
N GLY A 483 24.12 -25.73 21.38
CA GLY A 483 24.18 -26.66 20.26
C GLY A 483 24.40 -26.02 18.88
N GLU A 484 24.38 -24.70 18.78
CA GLU A 484 24.50 -23.92 17.53
C GLU A 484 23.48 -24.35 16.45
N LYS A 485 22.35 -24.91 16.88
CA LYS A 485 21.33 -25.52 16.00
C LYS A 485 19.93 -25.11 16.42
N MET A 486 19.21 -24.46 15.51
CA MET A 486 17.82 -24.08 15.70
C MET A 486 16.85 -25.18 15.23
N PRO A 487 15.59 -25.16 15.72
CA PRO A 487 14.57 -26.11 15.28
C PRO A 487 14.29 -26.05 13.77
N GLU A 488 14.16 -27.22 13.13
CA GLU A 488 13.89 -27.34 11.69
C GLU A 488 12.57 -26.67 11.25
N GLU A 489 11.57 -26.60 12.14
CA GLU A 489 10.30 -25.90 11.84
C GLU A 489 10.49 -24.40 11.60
N TRP A 490 11.51 -23.77 12.21
CA TRP A 490 11.82 -22.35 12.04
C TRP A 490 12.46 -22.03 10.69
N ARG A 491 13.03 -23.03 10.00
CA ARG A 491 13.58 -22.87 8.64
C ARG A 491 12.50 -22.64 7.57
N LYS A 492 11.22 -22.85 7.89
CA LYS A 492 10.09 -22.65 6.98
C LYS A 492 9.57 -21.20 7.08
N SER A 493 9.35 -20.56 5.93
CA SER A 493 8.69 -19.24 5.89
C SER A 493 7.64 -19.13 4.77
N VAL A 494 6.62 -18.30 4.98
CA VAL A 494 5.61 -17.98 3.97
C VAL A 494 5.84 -16.58 3.42
N LEU A 495 6.11 -16.45 2.13
CA LEU A 495 6.28 -15.16 1.47
C LEU A 495 4.94 -14.64 0.96
N VAL A 496 4.59 -13.40 1.31
CA VAL A 496 3.40 -12.70 0.83
C VAL A 496 3.82 -11.55 -0.10
N PRO A 497 3.45 -11.55 -1.39
CA PRO A 497 3.73 -10.45 -2.29
C PRO A 497 2.81 -9.27 -1.99
N ILE A 498 3.39 -8.10 -1.73
CA ILE A 498 2.68 -6.84 -1.49
C ILE A 498 3.00 -5.86 -2.60
N PHE A 499 1.98 -5.38 -3.29
CA PHE A 499 2.14 -4.43 -4.40
C PHE A 499 2.74 -3.11 -3.91
N LYS A 500 3.77 -2.60 -4.60
CA LYS A 500 4.48 -1.35 -4.26
C LYS A 500 3.70 -0.08 -4.61
N HIS A 501 2.47 -0.21 -5.13
CA HIS A 501 1.65 0.91 -5.59
C HIS A 501 2.29 1.73 -6.72
N LYS A 502 3.19 1.11 -7.50
CA LYS A 502 3.88 1.70 -8.64
C LYS A 502 3.94 0.69 -9.78
N GLY A 503 3.68 1.15 -11.02
CA GLY A 503 3.69 0.31 -12.23
C GLY A 503 2.45 -0.58 -12.40
N ASP A 504 2.54 -1.53 -13.33
CA ASP A 504 1.48 -2.50 -13.60
C ASP A 504 1.32 -3.53 -12.46
N VAL A 505 0.08 -3.72 -12.02
CA VAL A 505 -0.34 -4.66 -10.98
C VAL A 505 -0.12 -6.12 -11.41
N GLN A 506 -0.07 -6.41 -12.72
CA GLN A 506 0.14 -7.77 -13.23
C GLN A 506 1.62 -8.16 -13.31
N THR A 507 2.55 -7.23 -13.11
CA THR A 507 4.00 -7.49 -13.20
C THR A 507 4.58 -7.86 -11.84
N CYS A 508 5.21 -9.04 -11.73
CA CYS A 508 5.78 -9.55 -10.47
C CYS A 508 6.82 -8.61 -9.83
N SER A 509 7.64 -7.89 -10.62
CA SER A 509 8.69 -6.99 -10.12
C SER A 509 8.18 -5.80 -9.31
N ASN A 510 6.91 -5.44 -9.52
CA ASN A 510 6.24 -4.36 -8.79
C ASN A 510 5.72 -4.80 -7.41
N TYR A 511 6.05 -6.02 -6.98
CA TYR A 511 5.72 -6.53 -5.65
C TYR A 511 6.95 -6.61 -4.76
N ARG A 512 6.71 -6.44 -3.46
CA ARG A 512 7.68 -6.69 -2.40
C ARG A 512 7.30 -8.00 -1.70
N GLY A 513 8.22 -8.94 -1.64
CA GLY A 513 7.99 -10.22 -0.96
C GLY A 513 8.27 -10.09 0.55
N ILE A 514 7.22 -10.12 1.38
CA ILE A 514 7.40 -10.11 2.84
C ILE A 514 7.36 -11.55 3.36
N LYS A 515 8.43 -11.99 4.03
CA LYS A 515 8.51 -13.30 4.69
C LYS A 515 7.80 -13.26 6.05
N LEU A 516 6.81 -14.12 6.19
CA LEU A 516 6.17 -14.47 7.46
C LEU A 516 6.95 -15.63 8.07
N ILE A 517 7.68 -15.31 9.13
CA ILE A 517 8.53 -16.21 9.92
C ILE A 517 7.86 -16.42 11.28
N SER A 518 8.13 -17.57 11.92
CA SER A 518 7.69 -17.87 13.29
C SER A 518 7.93 -16.67 14.23
N HIS A 519 6.94 -16.36 15.06
CA HIS A 519 7.11 -15.31 16.07
C HIS A 519 8.12 -15.71 17.15
N THR A 520 8.27 -17.01 17.42
CA THR A 520 9.29 -17.51 18.36
C THR A 520 10.69 -17.36 17.79
N MET A 521 10.89 -17.64 16.49
CA MET A 521 12.16 -17.34 15.82
C MET A 521 12.48 -15.84 15.89
N LYS A 522 11.48 -14.95 15.76
CA LYS A 522 11.69 -13.50 15.93
C LYS A 522 12.05 -13.09 17.36
N LEU A 523 11.61 -13.84 18.38
CA LEU A 523 12.04 -13.64 19.76
C LEU A 523 13.52 -14.03 19.91
N TRP A 524 13.92 -15.17 19.34
CA TRP A 524 15.32 -15.60 19.29
C TRP A 524 16.21 -14.57 18.59
N GLU A 525 15.82 -14.12 17.39
CA GLU A 525 16.49 -13.06 16.63
C GLU A 525 16.66 -11.77 17.44
N ARG A 526 15.68 -11.39 18.26
CA ARG A 526 15.73 -10.19 19.12
C ARG A 526 16.74 -10.30 20.25
N VAL A 527 16.87 -11.49 20.84
CA VAL A 527 17.87 -11.74 21.90
C VAL A 527 19.27 -11.70 21.29
N VAL A 528 19.47 -12.41 20.17
CA VAL A 528 20.75 -12.40 19.45
C VAL A 528 21.11 -10.99 18.94
N GLU A 529 20.14 -10.23 18.40
CA GLU A 529 20.34 -8.84 17.97
C GLU A 529 20.81 -7.96 19.13
N ALA A 530 20.23 -8.10 20.33
CA ALA A 530 20.60 -7.30 21.48
C ALA A 530 22.07 -7.52 21.87
N ARG A 531 22.51 -8.77 21.91
CA ARG A 531 23.90 -9.12 22.23
C ARG A 531 24.89 -8.72 21.15
N LEU A 532 24.55 -8.95 19.88
CA LEU A 532 25.40 -8.52 18.76
C LEU A 532 25.62 -7.01 18.72
N ARG A 533 24.67 -6.21 19.21
CA ARG A 533 24.83 -4.75 19.31
C ARG A 533 25.81 -4.32 20.40
N GLU A 534 26.12 -5.19 21.36
CA GLU A 534 27.13 -4.93 22.38
C GLU A 534 28.54 -5.23 21.84
N GLU A 535 28.68 -6.20 20.94
CA GLU A 535 29.96 -6.55 20.30
C GLU A 535 30.30 -5.66 19.09
N VAL A 536 29.29 -5.13 18.38
CA VAL A 536 29.52 -4.40 17.12
C VAL A 536 29.19 -2.92 17.24
N THR A 537 30.22 -2.10 16.99
CA THR A 537 30.05 -0.66 16.76
C THR A 537 29.81 -0.41 15.28
N ILE A 538 28.72 0.32 14.96
CA ILE A 538 28.36 0.78 13.61
C ILE A 538 28.68 2.27 13.50
N CYS A 539 29.14 2.71 12.33
CA CYS A 539 29.51 4.10 12.07
C CYS A 539 28.40 5.14 12.36
N GLU A 540 28.81 6.39 12.57
CA GLU A 540 27.88 7.49 12.81
C GLU A 540 27.10 7.92 11.55
N GLN A 541 27.63 7.66 10.37
CA GLN A 541 27.03 8.00 9.07
C GLN A 541 25.84 7.10 8.70
N GLN A 542 25.63 5.99 9.42
CA GLN A 542 24.46 5.13 9.24
C GLN A 542 23.32 5.64 10.13
N TYR A 543 22.28 6.17 9.50
CA TYR A 543 21.05 6.62 10.14
C TYR A 543 19.96 5.55 10.10
N GLY A 544 20.03 4.61 9.16
CA GLY A 544 19.05 3.54 8.99
C GLY A 544 19.14 2.50 10.10
N PHE A 545 18.00 2.15 10.70
CA PHE A 545 17.88 1.09 11.72
C PHE A 545 18.76 1.24 12.96
N MET A 546 19.29 2.43 13.21
CA MET A 546 20.10 2.76 14.37
C MET A 546 19.23 3.32 15.50
N PRO A 547 19.46 2.91 16.76
CA PRO A 547 18.77 3.52 17.89
C PRO A 547 19.07 5.02 17.94
N ARG A 548 18.06 5.83 18.25
CA ARG A 548 18.15 7.29 18.40
C ARG A 548 18.51 8.09 17.13
N LYS A 549 18.51 7.46 15.95
CA LYS A 549 18.61 8.15 14.66
C LYS A 549 17.32 8.02 13.86
N SER A 550 17.00 9.05 13.10
CA SER A 550 15.78 9.13 12.31
C SER A 550 16.06 9.68 10.91
N THR A 551 15.11 9.46 9.99
CA THR A 551 15.20 10.00 8.63
C THR A 551 15.30 11.53 8.65
N THR A 552 14.61 12.18 9.59
CA THR A 552 14.64 13.63 9.76
C THR A 552 16.03 14.16 10.13
N ASP A 553 16.82 13.39 10.88
CA ASP A 553 18.18 13.81 11.26
C ASP A 553 19.11 13.87 10.05
N ALA A 554 19.06 12.86 9.18
CA ALA A 554 19.84 12.82 7.95
C ALA A 554 19.42 13.93 6.98
N LEU A 555 18.10 14.15 6.81
CA LEU A 555 17.60 15.25 5.98
C LEU A 555 18.01 16.62 6.51
N PHE A 556 17.98 16.82 7.83
CA PHE A 556 18.40 18.08 8.43
C PHE A 556 19.88 18.35 8.19
N ALA A 557 20.75 17.35 8.37
CA ALA A 557 22.19 17.47 8.12
C ALA A 557 22.49 17.82 6.66
N LEU A 558 21.85 17.12 5.71
CA LEU A 558 21.97 17.41 4.28
C LEU A 558 21.51 18.84 3.95
N ARG A 559 20.38 19.27 4.53
CA ARG A 559 19.84 20.61 4.31
C ARG A 559 20.80 21.70 4.80
N MET A 560 21.34 21.56 6.01
CA MET A 560 22.32 22.51 6.55
C MET A 560 23.56 22.62 5.67
N LEU A 561 24.03 21.50 5.11
CA LEU A 561 25.14 21.49 4.16
C LEU A 561 24.79 22.27 2.88
N MET A 562 23.63 21.98 2.28
CA MET A 562 23.17 22.67 1.07
C MET A 562 22.99 24.18 1.29
N GLU A 563 22.40 24.60 2.42
CA GLU A 563 22.20 26.01 2.75
C GLU A 563 23.54 26.74 2.95
N LYS A 564 24.53 26.11 3.62
CA LYS A 564 25.87 26.70 3.81
C LYS A 564 26.59 26.97 2.48
N TYR A 565 26.56 26.03 1.55
CA TYR A 565 27.20 26.20 0.23
C TYR A 565 26.43 27.20 -0.64
N ARG A 566 25.09 27.23 -0.50
CA ARG A 566 24.23 28.23 -1.10
C ARG A 566 24.67 29.64 -0.73
N GLU A 567 24.75 29.95 0.56
CA GLU A 567 25.15 31.27 1.05
C GLU A 567 26.56 31.68 0.64
N GLY A 568 27.47 30.70 0.60
CA GLY A 568 28.84 30.93 0.15
C GLY A 568 28.98 31.13 -1.36
N GLN A 569 27.90 31.04 -2.14
CA GLN A 569 27.93 31.01 -3.62
C GLN A 569 28.93 29.99 -4.18
N LYS A 570 29.06 28.86 -3.48
CA LYS A 570 29.92 27.73 -3.87
C LYS A 570 29.06 26.61 -4.43
N GLU A 571 29.62 25.89 -5.39
CA GLU A 571 29.01 24.69 -5.92
C GLU A 571 29.02 23.57 -4.86
N LEU A 572 27.93 22.82 -4.81
CA LEU A 572 27.84 21.59 -4.03
C LEU A 572 27.19 20.54 -4.91
N HIS A 573 27.85 19.39 -5.02
CA HIS A 573 27.42 18.29 -5.85
C HIS A 573 26.95 17.15 -4.96
N CYS A 574 25.72 16.68 -5.16
CA CYS A 574 25.08 15.63 -4.39
C CYS A 574 24.68 14.47 -5.32
N VAL A 575 25.04 13.24 -4.97
CA VAL A 575 24.58 12.03 -5.65
C VAL A 575 23.79 11.17 -4.69
N PHE A 576 22.61 10.76 -5.14
CA PHE A 576 21.70 9.87 -4.43
C PHE A 576 21.80 8.49 -5.05
N VAL A 577 22.46 7.56 -4.37
CA VAL A 577 22.72 6.20 -4.85
C VAL A 577 21.66 5.24 -4.28
N ASP A 578 21.02 4.47 -5.17
CA ASP A 578 20.12 3.36 -4.83
C ASP A 578 20.79 2.02 -5.16
N LEU A 579 20.55 0.98 -4.38
CA LEU A 579 21.09 -0.36 -4.60
C LEU A 579 20.04 -1.30 -5.19
N GLU A 580 20.44 -2.10 -6.18
CA GLU A 580 19.53 -3.04 -6.83
C GLU A 580 19.13 -4.20 -5.91
N LYS A 581 17.91 -4.14 -5.39
CA LYS A 581 17.31 -5.21 -4.56
C LYS A 581 18.25 -5.63 -3.42
N ALA A 582 18.83 -4.65 -2.74
CA ALA A 582 19.93 -4.82 -1.81
C ALA A 582 19.74 -5.98 -0.81
N TYR A 583 18.57 -6.06 -0.15
CA TYR A 583 18.25 -7.12 0.80
C TYR A 583 18.21 -8.52 0.18
N ASP A 584 17.72 -8.64 -1.06
CA ASP A 584 17.52 -9.93 -1.72
C ASP A 584 18.82 -10.48 -2.32
N ARG A 585 19.79 -9.60 -2.62
CA ARG A 585 21.05 -9.96 -3.30
C ARG A 585 22.27 -10.08 -2.40
N VAL A 586 22.19 -9.82 -1.09
CA VAL A 586 23.35 -9.94 -0.18
C VAL A 586 23.92 -11.37 -0.21
N PRO A 587 25.19 -11.56 -0.60
CA PRO A 587 25.85 -12.87 -0.50
C PRO A 587 26.06 -13.29 0.95
N ARG A 588 25.72 -14.54 1.29
CA ARG A 588 25.85 -15.05 2.67
C ARG A 588 27.31 -15.11 3.13
N GLU A 589 28.24 -15.49 2.25
CA GLU A 589 29.67 -15.52 2.59
C GLU A 589 30.21 -14.14 2.95
N VAL A 590 29.77 -13.09 2.23
CA VAL A 590 30.12 -11.70 2.54
C VAL A 590 29.54 -11.29 3.88
N LEU A 591 28.31 -11.71 4.21
CA LEU A 591 27.73 -11.48 5.53
C LEU A 591 28.57 -12.10 6.65
N TRP A 592 29.02 -13.35 6.50
CA TRP A 592 29.87 -14.03 7.49
C TRP A 592 31.20 -13.32 7.67
N TYR A 593 31.83 -12.92 6.56
CA TYR A 593 33.06 -12.14 6.56
C TYR A 593 32.88 -10.80 7.27
N CYS A 594 31.81 -10.06 6.99
CA CYS A 594 31.56 -8.77 7.64
C CYS A 594 31.32 -8.91 9.15
N LEU A 595 30.64 -9.98 9.60
CA LEU A 595 30.48 -10.24 11.04
C LEU A 595 31.83 -10.52 11.72
N ARG A 596 32.67 -11.38 11.13
CA ARG A 596 34.01 -11.67 11.66
C ARG A 596 34.89 -10.43 11.66
N LYS A 597 34.90 -9.65 10.57
CA LYS A 597 35.64 -8.38 10.47
C LYS A 597 35.17 -7.34 11.49
N SER A 598 33.94 -7.47 11.98
CA SER A 598 33.40 -6.61 13.06
C SER A 598 33.81 -7.05 14.47
N GLY A 599 34.61 -8.12 14.62
CA GLY A 599 35.04 -8.64 15.91
C GLY A 599 33.99 -9.51 16.63
N VAL A 600 32.93 -9.94 15.94
CA VAL A 600 31.86 -10.77 16.53
C VAL A 600 32.43 -12.14 16.89
N SER A 601 32.05 -12.66 18.07
CA SER A 601 32.45 -14.01 18.50
C SER A 601 31.97 -15.07 17.48
N GLU A 602 32.85 -16.02 17.14
CA GLU A 602 32.57 -17.05 16.13
C GLU A 602 31.33 -17.89 16.48
N LYS A 603 31.02 -18.03 17.77
CA LYS A 603 29.79 -18.72 18.23
C LYS A 603 28.52 -18.02 17.74
N TYR A 604 28.46 -16.69 17.80
CA TYR A 604 27.34 -15.94 17.23
C TYR A 604 27.32 -16.02 15.70
N VAL A 605 28.49 -16.00 15.05
CA VAL A 605 28.56 -16.17 13.59
C VAL A 605 27.94 -17.50 13.17
N ARG A 606 28.23 -18.60 13.88
CA ARG A 606 27.65 -19.93 13.63
C ARG A 606 26.15 -19.99 13.90
N VAL A 607 25.70 -19.38 14.99
CA VAL A 607 24.26 -19.24 15.28
C VAL A 607 23.53 -18.49 14.16
N VAL A 608 24.08 -17.38 13.68
CA VAL A 608 23.48 -16.64 12.56
C VAL A 608 23.57 -17.45 11.27
N GLN A 609 24.68 -18.14 10.99
CA GLN A 609 24.80 -19.06 9.84
C GLN A 609 23.67 -20.10 9.83
N ASP A 610 23.43 -20.74 10.97
CA ASP A 610 22.37 -21.73 11.11
C ASP A 610 20.98 -21.12 10.85
N MET A 611 20.73 -19.85 11.22
CA MET A 611 19.46 -19.17 10.92
C MET A 611 19.13 -19.06 9.42
N TYR A 612 20.16 -19.04 8.56
CA TYR A 612 20.00 -18.89 7.10
C TYR A 612 20.15 -20.23 6.36
N GLU A 613 20.94 -21.15 6.87
CA GLU A 613 21.14 -22.47 6.27
C GLU A 613 19.83 -23.28 6.20
N GLY A 614 19.64 -24.07 5.14
CA GLY A 614 18.47 -24.95 4.99
C GLY A 614 17.11 -24.24 4.89
N SER A 615 17.07 -22.91 4.81
CA SER A 615 15.83 -22.14 4.78
C SER A 615 15.00 -22.43 3.53
N VAL A 616 13.71 -22.71 3.72
CA VAL A 616 12.74 -22.96 2.66
C VAL A 616 11.58 -21.97 2.73
N THR A 617 11.12 -21.54 1.56
CA THR A 617 10.06 -20.54 1.43
C THR A 617 9.00 -21.03 0.45
N ALA A 618 7.75 -20.68 0.68
CA ALA A 618 6.67 -20.83 -0.30
C ALA A 618 5.88 -19.51 -0.40
N VAL A 619 5.34 -19.21 -1.58
CA VAL A 619 4.64 -17.93 -1.84
C VAL A 619 3.14 -18.12 -1.64
N LYS A 620 2.52 -17.23 -0.85
CA LYS A 620 1.08 -17.15 -0.65
C LYS A 620 0.49 -16.00 -1.45
N CYS A 621 -0.18 -16.31 -2.55
CA CYS A 621 -0.86 -15.34 -3.40
C CYS A 621 -2.39 -15.44 -3.25
N ALA A 622 -3.14 -14.62 -4.00
CA ALA A 622 -4.61 -14.61 -3.95
C ALA A 622 -5.25 -15.93 -4.44
N VAL A 623 -4.52 -16.68 -5.26
CA VAL A 623 -4.95 -17.95 -5.87
C VAL A 623 -4.68 -19.13 -4.94
N GLY A 624 -3.57 -19.11 -4.19
CA GLY A 624 -3.21 -20.21 -3.30
C GLY A 624 -1.79 -20.10 -2.75
N MET A 625 -1.28 -21.24 -2.31
CA MET A 625 0.09 -21.41 -1.84
C MET A 625 0.89 -22.14 -2.93
N THR A 626 2.10 -21.69 -3.24
CA THR A 626 3.01 -22.42 -4.13
C THR A 626 3.67 -23.59 -3.42
N ASP A 627 4.37 -24.43 -4.18
CA ASP A 627 5.33 -25.37 -3.61
C ASP A 627 6.49 -24.63 -2.91
N TRP A 628 7.16 -25.37 -2.03
CA TRP A 628 8.34 -24.90 -1.30
C TRP A 628 9.58 -24.92 -2.20
N PHE A 629 10.40 -23.87 -2.07
CA PHE A 629 11.71 -23.77 -2.72
C PHE A 629 12.78 -23.35 -1.70
N ARG A 630 14.04 -23.67 -1.98
CA ARG A 630 15.18 -23.31 -1.12
C ARG A 630 15.61 -21.87 -1.36
N VAL A 631 16.06 -21.20 -0.31
CA VAL A 631 16.63 -19.85 -0.37
C VAL A 631 18.11 -19.92 -0.05
N LYS A 632 18.96 -19.43 -0.95
CA LYS A 632 20.42 -19.44 -0.81
C LYS A 632 21.05 -18.07 -0.68
N VAL A 633 20.39 -17.02 -1.17
CA VAL A 633 20.93 -15.65 -1.21
C VAL A 633 20.00 -14.70 -0.45
N GLY A 634 20.57 -13.59 0.03
CA GLY A 634 19.82 -12.50 0.63
C GLY A 634 19.46 -12.69 2.09
N LEU A 635 18.97 -11.59 2.66
CA LEU A 635 18.50 -11.50 4.03
C LEU A 635 17.00 -11.81 4.14
N HIS A 636 16.54 -12.18 5.32
CA HIS A 636 15.14 -12.48 5.58
C HIS A 636 14.29 -11.20 5.67
N GLN A 637 13.64 -10.77 4.57
CA GLN A 637 12.73 -9.62 4.57
C GLN A 637 11.50 -9.85 5.48
N GLY A 638 11.57 -9.37 6.73
CA GLY A 638 10.55 -9.59 7.76
C GLY A 638 11.08 -10.18 9.07
N SER A 639 12.38 -10.54 9.11
CA SER A 639 13.17 -10.86 10.29
C SER A 639 13.38 -9.64 11.18
N ALA A 640 13.53 -9.87 12.49
CA ALA A 640 13.93 -8.83 13.44
C ALA A 640 15.43 -8.53 13.35
N LEU A 641 16.26 -9.50 12.99
CA LEU A 641 17.73 -9.42 12.97
C LEU A 641 18.26 -8.88 11.63
N SER A 642 17.61 -9.18 10.50
CA SER A 642 18.10 -8.78 9.17
C SER A 642 18.40 -7.27 8.99
N PRO A 643 17.64 -6.31 9.54
CA PRO A 643 18.00 -4.90 9.42
C PRO A 643 19.35 -4.54 10.07
N PHE A 644 19.67 -5.16 11.21
CA PHE A 644 20.96 -4.96 11.87
C PHE A 644 22.09 -5.60 11.07
N LEU A 645 21.90 -6.84 10.61
CA LEU A 645 22.90 -7.52 9.75
C LEU A 645 23.19 -6.73 8.47
N PHE A 646 22.16 -6.15 7.85
CA PHE A 646 22.34 -5.28 6.70
C PHE A 646 23.18 -4.04 7.03
N ALA A 647 22.92 -3.41 8.18
CA ALA A 647 23.71 -2.27 8.63
C ALA A 647 25.18 -2.64 8.85
N VAL A 648 25.48 -3.81 9.43
CA VAL A 648 26.84 -4.32 9.60
C VAL A 648 27.53 -4.58 8.26
N VAL A 649 26.82 -5.17 7.29
CA VAL A 649 27.36 -5.38 5.95
C VAL A 649 27.69 -4.04 5.30
N MET A 650 26.74 -3.10 5.26
CA MET A 650 26.98 -1.78 4.68
C MET A 650 28.13 -1.06 5.38
N ASP A 651 28.21 -1.15 6.70
CA ASP A 651 29.28 -0.56 7.48
C ASP A 651 30.66 -1.07 7.05
N ARG A 652 30.85 -2.40 7.02
CA ARG A 652 32.15 -3.01 6.70
C ARG A 652 32.52 -2.94 5.24
N LEU A 653 31.54 -2.91 4.34
CA LEU A 653 31.80 -2.78 2.90
C LEU A 653 32.20 -1.36 2.49
N THR A 654 31.76 -0.36 3.25
CA THR A 654 31.97 1.05 2.90
C THR A 654 33.06 1.72 3.73
N ASP A 655 33.73 0.97 4.60
CA ASP A 655 34.74 1.48 5.52
C ASP A 655 35.86 2.30 4.85
N GLU A 656 36.29 1.88 3.67
CA GLU A 656 37.37 2.52 2.90
C GLU A 656 36.92 3.74 2.09
N VAL A 657 35.61 3.94 1.88
CA VAL A 657 35.07 4.96 0.95
C VAL A 657 34.21 6.03 1.62
N ARG A 658 33.80 5.81 2.88
CA ARG A 658 32.97 6.75 3.63
C ARG A 658 33.76 7.98 4.05
N GLN A 659 33.10 9.12 3.97
CA GLN A 659 33.56 10.38 4.57
C GLN A 659 32.77 10.68 5.85
N GLU A 660 33.22 11.68 6.60
CA GLU A 660 32.51 12.13 7.80
C GLU A 660 31.14 12.74 7.45
N SER A 661 30.18 12.62 8.36
CA SER A 661 28.90 13.32 8.22
C SER A 661 29.15 14.84 8.26
N PRO A 662 28.56 15.65 7.35
CA PRO A 662 27.44 15.35 6.46
C PRO A 662 27.82 14.98 5.01
N TRP A 663 29.09 14.72 4.70
CA TRP A 663 29.54 14.42 3.33
C TRP A 663 29.10 13.05 2.81
N THR A 664 28.93 12.10 3.73
CA THR A 664 28.34 10.80 3.44
C THR A 664 27.24 10.53 4.45
N MET A 665 26.04 10.23 3.95
CA MET A 665 24.91 9.83 4.78
C MET A 665 24.27 8.57 4.21
N MET A 666 24.08 7.57 5.06
CA MET A 666 23.44 6.31 4.68
C MET A 666 22.16 6.11 5.47
N PHE A 667 21.11 5.68 4.80
CA PHE A 667 19.91 5.18 5.44
C PHE A 667 19.54 3.84 4.83
N ALA A 668 20.00 2.77 5.48
CA ALA A 668 19.89 1.42 4.94
C ALA A 668 20.56 1.33 3.55
N ASP A 669 19.78 1.10 2.50
CA ASP A 669 20.21 0.96 1.11
C ASP A 669 20.31 2.30 0.36
N ASP A 670 19.73 3.38 0.89
CA ASP A 670 19.85 4.71 0.30
C ASP A 670 21.13 5.40 0.79
N ILE A 671 21.97 5.84 -0.15
CA ILE A 671 23.25 6.52 0.16
C ILE A 671 23.23 7.92 -0.48
N VAL A 672 23.70 8.91 0.27
CA VAL A 672 23.93 10.27 -0.22
C VAL A 672 25.42 10.59 -0.11
N ILE A 673 26.00 11.00 -1.23
CA ILE A 673 27.40 11.43 -1.35
C ILE A 673 27.41 12.89 -1.75
N CYS A 674 28.08 13.73 -0.98
CA CYS A 674 28.25 15.15 -1.27
C CYS A 674 29.73 15.46 -1.52
N CYS A 675 30.05 16.26 -2.53
CA CYS A 675 31.40 16.78 -2.77
C CYS A 675 31.37 18.22 -3.27
N GLU A 676 32.51 18.91 -3.22
CA GLU A 676 32.63 20.33 -3.59
C GLU A 676 32.89 20.53 -5.08
N SER A 677 33.28 19.49 -5.81
CA SER A 677 33.53 19.54 -7.25
C SER A 677 32.96 18.30 -7.94
N ARG A 678 32.70 18.45 -9.24
CA ARG A 678 32.17 17.38 -10.08
C ARG A 678 33.15 16.21 -10.22
N GLU A 679 34.44 16.49 -10.40
CA GLU A 679 35.48 15.48 -10.54
C GLU A 679 35.58 14.62 -9.28
N GLN A 680 35.47 15.24 -8.10
CA GLN A 680 35.42 14.51 -6.83
C GLN A 680 34.19 13.62 -6.71
N VAL A 681 33.03 14.07 -7.21
CA VAL A 681 31.82 13.24 -7.23
C VAL A 681 31.99 12.02 -8.13
N GLU A 682 32.52 12.20 -9.34
CA GLU A 682 32.75 11.10 -10.29
C GLU A 682 33.74 10.08 -9.71
N GLU A 683 34.84 10.56 -9.12
CA GLU A 683 35.84 9.72 -8.46
C GLU A 683 35.25 8.99 -7.24
N SER A 684 34.52 9.70 -6.39
CA SER A 684 33.88 9.13 -5.20
C SER A 684 32.86 8.07 -5.61
N LEU A 685 32.02 8.35 -6.60
CA LEU A 685 31.00 7.41 -7.08
C LEU A 685 31.63 6.13 -7.65
N GLU A 686 32.74 6.23 -8.37
CA GLU A 686 33.49 5.09 -8.90
C GLU A 686 34.13 4.26 -7.77
N ARG A 687 34.68 4.92 -6.74
CA ARG A 687 35.18 4.24 -5.53
C ARG A 687 34.06 3.49 -4.80
N TRP A 688 32.89 4.12 -4.62
CA TRP A 688 31.70 3.50 -4.02
C TRP A 688 31.19 2.32 -4.84
N ARG A 689 31.13 2.47 -6.17
CA ARG A 689 30.77 1.40 -7.09
C ARG A 689 31.72 0.22 -6.94
N TYR A 690 33.02 0.45 -7.00
CA TYR A 690 34.02 -0.60 -6.84
C TYR A 690 33.92 -1.31 -5.48
N ALA A 691 33.83 -0.55 -4.38
CA ALA A 691 33.76 -1.11 -3.03
C ALA A 691 32.54 -2.03 -2.82
N LEU A 692 31.38 -1.66 -3.37
CA LEU A 692 30.14 -2.41 -3.24
C LEU A 692 30.05 -3.56 -4.26
N GLU A 693 30.33 -3.31 -5.53
CA GLU A 693 30.18 -4.31 -6.62
C GLU A 693 31.19 -5.44 -6.49
N ARG A 694 32.43 -5.17 -6.06
CA ARG A 694 33.43 -6.24 -5.85
C ARG A 694 32.99 -7.27 -4.81
N ARG A 695 32.06 -6.91 -3.92
CA ARG A 695 31.47 -7.78 -2.89
C ARG A 695 30.01 -8.17 -3.20
N GLY A 696 29.54 -7.95 -4.43
CA GLY A 696 28.25 -8.41 -4.95
C GLY A 696 27.06 -7.47 -4.71
N MET A 697 27.29 -6.24 -4.22
CA MET A 697 26.25 -5.23 -4.02
C MET A 697 26.23 -4.26 -5.21
N LYS A 698 25.21 -4.35 -6.08
CA LYS A 698 25.14 -3.60 -7.33
C LYS A 698 24.37 -2.29 -7.20
N LEU A 699 24.88 -1.21 -7.80
CA LEU A 699 24.22 0.09 -7.86
C LEU A 699 23.11 0.09 -8.92
N SER A 700 21.98 0.72 -8.60
CA SER A 700 20.85 0.91 -9.50
C SER A 700 21.05 2.18 -10.33
N ARG A 701 21.64 2.04 -11.51
CA ARG A 701 21.95 3.18 -12.40
C ARG A 701 20.71 4.01 -12.74
N SER A 702 19.61 3.35 -13.10
CA SER A 702 18.35 4.01 -13.51
C SER A 702 17.59 4.71 -12.38
N LYS A 703 18.12 4.70 -11.16
CA LYS A 703 17.54 5.40 -10.00
C LYS A 703 18.58 6.20 -9.24
N THR A 704 19.82 6.20 -9.71
CA THR A 704 20.88 6.99 -9.12
C THR A 704 20.77 8.37 -9.73
N GLU A 705 20.49 9.37 -8.90
CA GLU A 705 20.16 10.72 -9.33
C GLU A 705 21.27 11.69 -8.86
N TYR A 706 21.58 12.68 -9.70
CA TYR A 706 22.60 13.69 -9.44
C TYR A 706 21.96 15.08 -9.31
N MET A 707 22.39 15.86 -8.33
CA MET A 707 21.90 17.22 -8.06
C MET A 707 23.09 18.15 -7.80
N CYS A 708 23.01 19.39 -8.30
CA CYS A 708 24.00 20.43 -8.07
C CYS A 708 23.33 21.69 -7.49
N VAL A 709 23.95 22.28 -6.47
CA VAL A 709 23.56 23.57 -5.89
C VAL A 709 24.53 24.64 -6.38
N ASN A 710 24.02 25.82 -6.73
CA ASN A 710 24.79 26.98 -7.23
C ASN A 710 25.62 26.70 -8.49
N GLU A 711 25.07 25.91 -9.39
CA GLU A 711 25.73 25.55 -10.64
C GLU A 711 26.13 26.79 -11.47
N ARG A 712 27.38 26.81 -11.94
CA ARG A 712 27.91 27.82 -12.86
C ARG A 712 27.59 27.43 -14.31
N GLU A 713 27.35 28.44 -15.17
CA GLU A 713 27.10 28.22 -16.60
C GLU A 713 28.24 27.38 -17.23
N GLY A 714 27.88 26.26 -17.87
CA GLY A 714 28.84 25.33 -18.48
C GLY A 714 29.20 24.09 -17.65
N SER A 715 28.59 23.91 -16.48
CA SER A 715 28.70 22.67 -15.69
C SER A 715 28.20 21.46 -16.49
N GLY A 716 29.12 20.53 -16.79
CA GLY A 716 28.80 19.34 -17.58
C GLY A 716 28.16 18.19 -16.77
N VAL A 717 28.06 17.03 -17.40
CA VAL A 717 27.30 15.85 -16.94
C VAL A 717 28.11 14.87 -16.08
N VAL A 718 27.64 14.51 -14.89
CA VAL A 718 28.28 13.46 -14.08
C VAL A 718 28.11 12.10 -14.74
N ARG A 719 29.21 11.35 -14.90
CA ARG A 719 29.21 10.02 -15.51
C ARG A 719 29.56 8.91 -14.53
N LEU A 720 28.88 7.79 -14.65
CA LEU A 720 29.21 6.53 -13.99
C LEU A 720 29.50 5.49 -15.08
N GLN A 721 30.73 4.95 -15.13
CA GLN A 721 31.17 4.02 -16.19
C GLN A 721 30.97 4.54 -17.63
N GLY A 722 31.00 5.86 -17.82
CA GLY A 722 30.77 6.51 -19.12
C GLY A 722 29.31 6.77 -19.48
N GLU A 723 28.34 6.30 -18.68
CA GLU A 723 26.92 6.65 -18.82
C GLU A 723 26.58 7.91 -18.01
N GLU A 724 25.79 8.81 -18.59
CA GLU A 724 25.37 10.06 -17.95
C GLU A 724 24.27 9.79 -16.92
N LEU A 725 24.44 10.31 -15.70
CA LEU A 725 23.42 10.22 -14.66
C LEU A 725 22.28 11.21 -14.91
N GLU A 726 21.08 10.83 -14.51
CA GLU A 726 19.93 11.73 -14.54
C GLU A 726 20.17 12.88 -13.57
N LYS A 727 20.29 14.08 -14.12
CA LYS A 727 20.42 15.31 -13.35
C LYS A 727 19.03 15.78 -12.96
N VAL A 728 18.79 15.89 -11.66
CA VAL A 728 17.51 16.31 -11.10
C VAL A 728 17.65 17.68 -10.46
N GLU A 729 16.64 18.51 -10.71
CA GLU A 729 16.41 19.73 -9.96
C GLU A 729 15.81 19.39 -8.59
N GLU A 730 14.89 18.42 -8.53
CA GLU A 730 14.17 18.01 -7.33
C GLU A 730 14.40 16.51 -7.01
N PHE A 731 14.74 16.16 -5.77
CA PHE A 731 14.93 14.76 -5.31
C PHE A 731 13.91 14.35 -4.24
N SER A 732 13.16 13.25 -4.44
CA SER A 732 12.24 12.74 -3.40
C SER A 732 12.85 11.63 -2.53
N HIS A 733 13.37 11.99 -1.35
CA HIS A 733 13.83 11.00 -0.37
C HIS A 733 12.68 10.52 0.53
N LYS A 734 12.30 9.23 0.40
CA LYS A 734 11.30 8.57 1.28
C LYS A 734 9.95 9.31 1.38
N GLY A 735 9.52 9.96 0.29
CA GLY A 735 8.25 10.70 0.22
C GLY A 735 8.36 12.17 0.66
N VAL A 736 9.56 12.66 0.94
CA VAL A 736 9.88 14.08 1.12
C VAL A 736 10.59 14.57 -0.14
N THR A 737 9.96 15.45 -0.90
CA THR A 737 10.57 16.08 -2.07
C THR A 737 11.48 17.22 -1.63
N GLN A 738 12.77 17.10 -1.91
CA GLN A 738 13.74 18.19 -1.89
C GLN A 738 13.66 18.88 -3.25
N LEU A 739 13.49 20.19 -3.28
CA LEU A 739 13.45 20.98 -4.52
C LEU A 739 14.77 21.76 -4.63
N PRO A 740 15.20 22.23 -5.82
CA PRO A 740 16.26 23.22 -5.85
C PRO A 740 15.74 24.46 -5.12
N PRO A 741 16.62 25.25 -4.49
CA PRO A 741 16.18 26.29 -3.57
C PRO A 741 15.49 27.50 -4.24
N SER A 742 15.25 27.46 -5.55
CA SER A 742 14.33 28.33 -6.31
C SER A 742 12.86 28.00 -6.06
N PHE A 743 12.54 26.83 -5.50
CA PHE A 743 11.18 26.41 -5.14
C PHE A 743 11.08 26.02 -3.65
N SER A 744 9.95 26.39 -3.05
CA SER A 744 9.63 26.20 -1.64
C SER A 744 9.37 24.72 -1.29
N VAL A 745 10.27 24.11 -0.52
CA VAL A 745 10.02 22.79 0.10
C VAL A 745 9.21 22.98 1.39
N SER A 746 7.95 22.56 1.38
CA SER A 746 7.09 22.52 2.58
C SER A 746 7.22 21.18 3.30
N ILE A 747 7.74 21.17 4.53
CA ILE A 747 7.57 20.04 5.45
C ILE A 747 6.24 20.23 6.14
N MET A 748 5.17 19.76 5.51
CA MET A 748 3.85 19.68 6.12
C MET A 748 3.38 18.24 6.06
N GLY A 749 2.84 17.75 7.19
CA GLY A 749 2.04 16.52 7.20
C GLY A 749 0.84 16.62 6.26
N ASN A 750 -0.08 15.65 6.31
CA ASN A 750 -1.27 15.58 5.44
C ASN A 750 -2.30 16.71 5.70
N ALA A 751 -1.90 17.98 5.61
CA ALA A 751 -2.75 19.15 5.64
C ALA A 751 -2.99 19.69 4.22
N ASP A 752 -4.13 20.37 4.09
CA ASP A 752 -4.85 20.72 2.87
C ASP A 752 -3.99 21.48 1.83
N ARG A 753 -4.22 21.19 0.55
CA ARG A 753 -3.46 21.75 -0.59
C ARG A 753 -3.57 23.28 -0.65
N HIS A 754 -4.65 23.84 -0.11
CA HIS A 754 -4.89 25.28 -0.06
C HIS A 754 -4.00 26.01 0.97
N ALA A 755 -3.72 25.41 2.12
CA ALA A 755 -2.81 25.98 3.13
C ALA A 755 -1.36 26.04 2.61
N LYS A 756 -0.97 25.05 1.80
CA LYS A 756 0.35 24.96 1.14
C LYS A 756 0.59 26.12 0.16
N GLU A 757 -0.39 26.47 -0.65
CA GLU A 757 -0.28 27.59 -1.60
C GLU A 757 -0.23 28.95 -0.90
N VAL A 758 -1.02 29.13 0.17
CA VAL A 758 -1.07 30.40 0.91
C VAL A 758 0.27 30.67 1.62
N MET A 759 0.86 29.65 2.24
CA MET A 759 2.14 29.77 2.96
C MET A 759 3.33 29.97 2.02
N ASN A 760 3.35 29.30 0.87
CA ASN A 760 4.39 29.52 -0.15
C ASN A 760 4.36 30.95 -0.69
N ARG A 761 3.18 31.48 -1.04
CA ARG A 761 3.01 32.87 -1.51
C ARG A 761 3.29 33.93 -0.45
N LEU A 762 3.15 33.62 0.84
CA LEU A 762 3.55 34.52 1.95
C LEU A 762 5.07 34.61 2.05
N THR A 763 5.76 33.50 1.80
CA THR A 763 7.21 33.39 1.93
C THR A 763 7.91 34.21 0.84
N ASP A 764 7.41 34.22 -0.38
CA ASP A 764 8.02 34.96 -1.50
C ASP A 764 7.92 36.50 -1.33
N GLU A 765 6.92 37.00 -0.60
CA GLU A 765 6.72 38.44 -0.36
C GLU A 765 7.64 39.01 0.75
N VAL A 766 8.05 38.20 1.73
CA VAL A 766 8.71 38.70 2.98
C VAL A 766 10.23 38.50 2.99
N ARG A 767 10.78 37.62 2.13
CA ARG A 767 12.13 37.04 2.26
C ARG A 767 13.33 37.93 1.87
N GLN A 768 13.14 39.16 1.42
CA GLN A 768 14.23 39.95 0.84
C GLN A 768 15.25 40.53 1.86
N GLU A 769 15.01 40.47 3.18
CA GLU A 769 15.90 41.10 4.17
C GLU A 769 16.17 40.32 5.45
N SER A 770 15.60 39.12 5.65
CA SER A 770 15.85 38.29 6.83
C SER A 770 16.91 37.23 6.52
N PRO A 771 18.09 37.21 7.20
CA PRO A 771 19.16 36.27 6.90
C PRO A 771 18.74 34.79 7.01
N TRP A 772 17.84 34.46 7.96
CA TRP A 772 17.34 33.10 8.15
C TRP A 772 15.87 33.10 8.60
N THR A 773 15.04 32.24 8.00
CA THR A 773 13.66 32.02 8.45
C THR A 773 13.32 30.53 8.33
N MET A 774 12.92 29.91 9.44
CA MET A 774 12.48 28.51 9.50
C MET A 774 10.99 28.45 9.80
N MET A 775 10.29 27.50 9.19
CA MET A 775 8.85 27.30 9.40
C MET A 775 8.53 25.83 9.60
N PHE A 776 7.68 25.53 10.58
CA PHE A 776 7.17 24.18 10.83
C PHE A 776 5.73 24.27 11.34
N GLU A 777 4.77 23.67 10.62
CA GLU A 777 3.34 23.72 10.96
C GLU A 777 2.83 25.14 11.25
N ASP A 778 2.56 25.48 12.51
CA ASP A 778 2.11 26.80 12.99
C ASP A 778 3.25 27.71 13.53
N ASP A 779 4.49 27.22 13.58
CA ASP A 779 5.65 27.93 14.14
C ASP A 779 6.50 28.63 13.05
N ILE A 780 6.87 29.89 13.32
CA ILE A 780 7.79 30.70 12.49
C ILE A 780 8.98 31.11 13.37
N VAL A 781 10.18 30.73 12.95
CA VAL A 781 11.44 31.12 13.61
C VAL A 781 12.20 32.07 12.69
N ILE A 782 12.51 33.26 13.19
CA ILE A 782 13.27 34.28 12.47
C ILE A 782 14.64 34.38 13.15
N CYS A 783 15.74 34.21 12.40
CA CYS A 783 17.08 34.45 12.92
C CYS A 783 17.76 35.55 12.10
N CYS A 784 18.22 36.59 12.77
CA CYS A 784 18.91 37.71 12.16
C CYS A 784 20.24 38.00 12.87
N LYS A 785 21.11 38.76 12.21
CA LYS A 785 22.44 39.10 12.72
C LYS A 785 22.41 40.26 13.72
N SER A 786 21.34 41.05 13.73
CA SER A 786 21.12 42.14 14.69
C SER A 786 19.67 42.19 15.17
N ARG A 787 19.47 42.78 16.35
CA ARG A 787 18.15 42.99 16.94
C ARG A 787 17.21 43.80 16.04
N GLU A 788 17.70 44.90 15.47
CA GLU A 788 16.94 45.76 14.55
C GLU A 788 16.41 44.97 13.34
N GLN A 789 17.19 44.01 12.83
CA GLN A 789 16.76 43.12 11.77
C GLN A 789 15.69 42.13 12.23
N VAL A 790 15.74 41.65 13.48
CA VAL A 790 14.70 40.78 14.06
C VAL A 790 13.38 41.55 14.17
N GLU A 791 13.40 42.76 14.72
CA GLU A 791 12.22 43.63 14.86
C GLU A 791 11.60 43.97 13.50
N LYS A 792 12.42 44.41 12.53
CA LYS A 792 11.97 44.71 11.17
C LYS A 792 11.36 43.49 10.47
N SER A 793 11.93 42.30 10.70
CA SER A 793 11.45 41.05 10.10
C SER A 793 10.15 40.56 10.74
N LEU A 794 10.04 40.64 12.07
CA LEU A 794 8.83 40.33 12.82
C LEU A 794 7.65 41.21 12.39
N GLU A 795 7.88 42.52 12.23
CA GLU A 795 6.85 43.48 11.84
C GLU A 795 6.35 43.24 10.41
N LYS A 796 7.24 42.86 9.48
CA LYS A 796 6.88 42.45 8.11
C LYS A 796 6.08 41.14 8.10
N TRP A 797 6.52 40.13 8.85
CA TRP A 797 5.81 38.86 8.98
C TRP A 797 4.41 39.07 9.56
N ARG A 798 4.28 39.91 10.59
CA ARG A 798 2.98 40.32 11.13
C ARG A 798 2.08 40.93 10.05
N TYR A 799 2.57 41.93 9.31
CA TYR A 799 1.80 42.60 8.28
C TYR A 799 1.35 41.64 7.17
N ALA A 800 2.21 40.72 6.74
CA ALA A 800 1.89 39.70 5.73
C ALA A 800 0.82 38.72 6.23
N LEU A 801 0.91 38.27 7.49
CA LEU A 801 -0.08 37.38 8.11
C LEU A 801 -1.43 38.06 8.31
N GLU A 802 -1.45 39.31 8.80
CA GLU A 802 -2.66 40.09 9.06
C GLU A 802 -3.43 40.40 7.76
N ARG A 803 -2.76 40.72 6.65
CA ARG A 803 -3.39 40.93 5.34
C ARG A 803 -4.13 39.71 4.81
N ARG A 804 -3.83 38.52 5.32
CA ARG A 804 -4.48 37.25 4.94
C ARG A 804 -5.37 36.68 6.05
N GLY A 805 -5.73 37.50 7.04
CA GLY A 805 -6.68 37.16 8.11
C GLY A 805 -6.08 36.29 9.22
N MET A 806 -4.76 36.11 9.27
CA MET A 806 -4.07 35.38 10.34
C MET A 806 -3.49 36.35 11.36
N LYS A 807 -3.38 35.94 12.63
CA LYS A 807 -2.80 36.76 13.71
C LYS A 807 -1.66 36.00 14.38
N VAL A 808 -0.56 36.69 14.65
CA VAL A 808 0.54 36.17 15.46
C VAL A 808 0.04 36.01 16.90
N SER A 809 0.27 34.84 17.49
CA SER A 809 -0.12 34.56 18.88
C SER A 809 0.67 35.46 19.83
N ARG A 810 -0.03 36.19 20.70
CA ARG A 810 0.61 37.09 21.69
C ARG A 810 1.31 36.34 22.82
N SER A 811 0.89 35.11 23.11
CA SER A 811 1.38 34.29 24.23
C SER A 811 2.38 33.20 23.84
N LYS A 812 2.76 33.11 22.56
CA LYS A 812 3.70 32.09 22.04
C LYS A 812 4.92 32.72 21.34
N LYS A 813 5.22 33.99 21.63
CA LYS A 813 6.34 34.74 21.03
C LYS A 813 7.50 34.79 22.00
N GLU A 814 8.61 34.16 21.64
CA GLU A 814 9.84 34.11 22.44
C GLU A 814 11.03 34.52 21.56
N TYR A 815 12.07 35.13 22.14
CA TYR A 815 13.32 35.40 21.45
C TYR A 815 14.53 35.00 22.30
N VAL A 816 15.60 34.55 21.63
CA VAL A 816 16.90 34.23 22.25
C VAL A 816 17.99 35.00 21.54
N CYS A 817 18.86 35.63 22.33
CA CYS A 817 20.10 36.23 21.85
C CYS A 817 21.26 35.30 22.22
N VAL A 818 22.14 35.02 21.26
CA VAL A 818 23.34 34.20 21.47
C VAL A 818 24.56 35.11 21.41
N ASN A 819 25.44 35.04 22.42
CA ASN A 819 26.64 35.88 22.58
C ASN A 819 26.36 37.38 22.76
N GLU A 820 25.53 37.72 23.74
CA GLU A 820 25.22 39.11 24.09
C GLU A 820 26.41 39.82 24.76
N ARG A 821 26.74 41.04 24.32
CA ARG A 821 27.60 41.96 25.08
C ARG A 821 26.71 42.69 26.08
N GLU A 822 27.14 42.80 27.33
CA GLU A 822 26.36 43.47 28.39
C GLU A 822 25.85 44.83 27.88
N ASP A 823 24.53 45.00 27.99
CA ASP A 823 23.72 46.17 27.60
C ASP A 823 23.11 46.18 26.18
N SER A 824 22.28 45.17 25.87
CA SER A 824 21.37 45.24 24.71
C SER A 824 19.90 45.06 25.14
N GLY A 825 19.08 46.11 25.00
CA GLY A 825 17.65 46.06 25.36
C GLY A 825 16.83 45.01 24.59
N GLY A 826 15.55 44.80 24.92
CA GLY A 826 14.75 43.71 24.33
C GLY A 826 14.03 43.98 23.02
N VAL A 827 13.64 42.93 22.30
CA VAL A 827 12.96 42.97 20.98
C VAL A 827 11.50 43.41 21.14
N TRP A 828 11.02 44.36 20.33
CA TRP A 828 9.63 44.84 20.39
C TRP A 828 8.79 44.41 19.18
N LEU A 829 7.51 44.10 19.41
CA LEU A 829 6.49 43.85 18.39
C LEU A 829 5.20 44.57 18.79
N GLN A 830 4.70 45.50 17.96
CA GLN A 830 3.54 46.37 18.27
C GLN A 830 3.66 47.18 19.57
N GLY A 831 4.88 47.57 19.98
CA GLY A 831 5.09 48.32 21.22
C GLY A 831 5.04 47.46 22.50
N GLU A 832 4.93 46.13 22.38
CA GLU A 832 5.13 45.18 23.47
C GLU A 832 6.49 44.47 23.31
N GLU A 833 7.21 44.29 24.41
CA GLU A 833 8.45 43.51 24.44
C GLU A 833 8.13 42.02 24.23
N VAL A 834 8.85 41.36 23.32
CA VAL A 834 8.81 39.91 23.12
C VAL A 834 9.57 39.27 24.28
N GLU A 835 9.06 38.15 24.80
CA GLU A 835 9.70 37.49 25.95
C GLU A 835 11.11 37.00 25.60
N LYS A 836 12.12 37.48 26.35
CA LYS A 836 13.50 37.00 26.24
C LYS A 836 13.64 35.71 27.04
N VAL A 837 14.05 34.63 26.38
CA VAL A 837 14.35 33.37 27.06
C VAL A 837 15.85 33.08 27.02
N GLU A 838 16.37 32.39 28.03
CA GLU A 838 17.77 31.93 28.03
C GLU A 838 17.95 30.64 27.23
N GLU A 839 16.86 29.89 27.05
CA GLU A 839 16.81 28.63 26.33
C GLU A 839 15.59 28.57 25.40
N PHE A 840 15.81 28.34 24.10
CA PHE A 840 14.74 28.17 23.12
C PHE A 840 14.59 26.70 22.74
N ARG A 841 13.38 26.14 22.84
CA ARG A 841 13.11 24.76 22.45
C ARG A 841 12.46 24.71 21.08
N TYR A 842 13.14 24.09 20.12
CA TYR A 842 12.60 23.89 18.77
C TYR A 842 12.83 22.47 18.28
N LEU A 843 11.74 21.80 17.86
CA LEU A 843 11.75 20.43 17.31
C LEU A 843 12.49 19.37 18.16
N GLY A 844 12.57 19.58 19.47
CA GLY A 844 13.25 18.67 20.41
C GLY A 844 14.74 18.93 20.60
N SER A 845 15.24 20.09 20.16
CA SER A 845 16.57 20.61 20.49
C SER A 845 16.42 21.89 21.30
N THR A 846 17.29 22.10 22.29
CA THR A 846 17.31 23.31 23.13
C THR A 846 18.52 24.15 22.74
N VAL A 847 18.28 25.37 22.27
CA VAL A 847 19.32 26.35 21.94
C VAL A 847 19.50 27.28 23.14
N GLN A 848 20.68 27.28 23.74
CA GLN A 848 21.01 28.14 24.89
C GLN A 848 21.67 29.45 24.43
N SER A 849 21.49 30.52 25.20
CA SER A 849 22.08 31.85 24.99
C SER A 849 23.62 31.87 24.96
N ASN A 850 24.28 30.86 25.54
CA ASN A 850 25.72 30.65 25.49
C ASN A 850 26.23 30.01 24.18
N GLY A 851 25.35 29.80 23.19
CA GLY A 851 25.67 29.21 21.89
C GLY A 851 25.74 27.68 21.88
N LYS A 852 25.51 27.01 23.01
CA LYS A 852 25.41 25.56 23.08
C LYS A 852 24.02 25.12 22.65
N CYS A 853 23.97 24.18 21.71
CA CYS A 853 22.76 23.46 21.38
C CYS A 853 22.78 22.13 22.13
N VAL A 854 21.96 22.01 23.16
CA VAL A 854 21.81 20.77 23.92
C VAL A 854 20.63 20.02 23.35
N ARG A 855 20.89 18.85 22.78
CA ARG A 855 19.81 17.95 22.35
C ARG A 855 19.17 17.41 23.62
N GLU A 856 17.95 17.85 23.93
CA GLU A 856 17.23 17.20 25.02
C GLU A 856 17.03 15.74 24.63
N VAL A 857 17.50 14.86 25.52
CA VAL A 857 17.01 13.49 25.57
C VAL A 857 15.53 13.64 25.82
N LYS A 858 14.72 13.56 24.76
CA LYS A 858 13.31 13.18 24.94
C LYS A 858 13.38 11.85 25.68
N LYS A 859 13.16 11.89 26.99
CA LYS A 859 12.31 10.89 27.62
C LYS A 859 11.05 10.92 26.78
N LYS A 860 11.01 10.10 25.73
CA LYS A 860 9.79 9.39 25.42
C LYS A 860 9.50 8.65 26.71
N ASP A 861 8.74 9.30 27.56
CA ASP A 861 8.13 8.71 28.72
C ASP A 861 7.43 7.45 28.21
N CYS A 862 8.10 6.33 28.45
CA CYS A 862 7.56 5.23 29.20
C CYS A 862 6.66 5.74 30.34
N ARG A 863 5.49 6.30 30.03
CA ARG A 863 4.31 6.15 30.88
C ARG A 863 3.59 4.87 30.45
N GLN A 864 4.28 3.76 30.71
CA GLN A 864 3.73 2.41 30.86
C GLN A 864 4.65 1.65 31.83
N SER A 865 4.66 2.18 33.05
CA SER A 865 5.11 1.50 34.26
C SER A 865 4.37 2.20 35.39
N GLY A 866 3.12 1.79 35.61
CA GLY A 866 2.48 1.98 36.89
C GLY A 866 3.18 1.04 37.86
N VAL A 867 4.07 1.59 38.67
CA VAL A 867 4.36 1.05 39.99
C VAL A 867 3.86 2.13 40.92
N GLY A 868 2.64 1.93 41.42
CA GLY A 868 2.20 2.60 42.63
C GLY A 868 2.95 1.96 43.80
N GLY A 869 3.66 2.80 44.54
CA GLY A 869 4.04 2.56 45.92
C GLY A 869 3.50 3.75 46.69
N GLU A 870 2.36 3.50 47.32
CA GLU A 870 1.61 4.37 48.22
C GLU A 870 2.45 4.84 49.42
N GLU A 871 2.11 6.03 49.94
CA GLU A 871 1.44 6.03 51.23
C GLU A 871 -0.06 5.87 51.03
#